data_AF-F2T305-F1
#
_entry.id   AF-F2T305-F1
#
_cell.length_a   1.000
_cell.length_b   1.000
_cell.length_c   1.000
_cell.angle_alpha   90.00
_cell.angle_beta   90.00
_cell.angle_gamma   90.00
#
_symmetry.space_group_name_H-M   'P 1'
#
loop_
_entity.id
_entity.type
_entity.pdbx_description
1 polymer ?
#
loop_
_entity_poly.entity_id
_entity_poly.type
_entity_poly.pdbx_seq_one_letter_code
_entity_poly.pdbx_strand_id
1 'polypeptide(L)'
;MASRSHRDHFVEPPSLVWRIYNSLPPVVTTTIASIQTQATRLGASCTRETRRRTRCGYVLRLLRLACSLQNVLILLWGVTLWWGERTVFRDSVRGCEWTGWEQWPEQAVPHHVVFIADPQLVDPHTYPGRPWPLSSLTVFYADLYLYRTYSLLQRDLRPDTTFFLGDLFDGGREWGTERSSSPEERFKKYGHSVWMEEYRRFVRLFFDTWKLGGVDSAASERGRKIIASLPGNHDLGFGHGIQKPVLERFQTYFGVGNRVDVLGNHSFVSVDTVSLSAMDQPDPETGGSGGDEIWRAADDFLNDLSNVKARAVKQELLALQGYAENYFTPSRVVDAANPSPPVISSAPPEDIDLPTIILTHVPFYREPGTPCGPLRERFPPSSTDPLPEKDERNAIRVSRGYQYQNVLSDAIGRKIIRSAGANVKQIYSGDDHDYCEIIHREFSSSPKEITVKTLSLAMGVRRPGFQMASLYNSIDLQTGNAINTESSSSSSTIQNHLCLLPDQISIFIQYGYVLFLTILVLLVRAVARTFRTAQDPTSPASSHDSTTLLPLTHSRQPSKHLDKSALSTTSSTSTSSPTYHSENRFSNRTTGTGHDEVSESLRRSDLALDEKLRDGSWAPKRGAASSSSYDRVGGGRSSFRHVLRTEFVKPLMRIAIVAGIFYLWLVWTWL
;
A
#
# COMPACT_ATOMS: atom_id res chain seq x y z
N MET A 1 -93.82 5.92 16.74
CA MET A 1 -93.58 6.75 17.94
C MET A 1 -92.35 6.25 18.68
N ALA A 2 -91.76 7.08 19.53
CA ALA A 2 -90.61 6.80 20.41
C ALA A 2 -89.28 6.45 19.71
N SER A 3 -88.25 7.27 19.97
CA SER A 3 -86.85 7.01 19.63
C SER A 3 -86.15 6.24 20.75
N ARG A 4 -85.20 5.35 20.41
CA ARG A 4 -84.11 4.94 21.32
C ARG A 4 -82.82 4.72 20.55
N SER A 5 -81.71 5.09 21.19
CA SER A 5 -80.37 5.09 20.59
C SER A 5 -79.74 3.70 20.65
N HIS A 6 -79.16 3.25 19.53
CA HIS A 6 -78.16 2.20 19.52
C HIS A 6 -76.78 2.82 19.24
N ARG A 7 -75.88 2.69 20.21
CA ARG A 7 -74.43 2.81 20.02
C ARG A 7 -73.85 1.45 20.33
N ASP A 8 -73.47 0.71 19.29
CA ASP A 8 -72.79 -0.56 19.48
C ASP A 8 -71.37 -0.31 20.02
N HIS A 9 -71.05 -0.95 21.14
CA HIS A 9 -69.73 -0.86 21.73
C HIS A 9 -68.78 -1.84 21.01
N PHE A 10 -67.75 -1.30 20.37
CA PHE A 10 -66.65 -2.11 19.85
C PHE A 10 -65.89 -2.77 21.01
N VAL A 11 -66.01 -4.10 21.13
CA VAL A 11 -65.30 -4.88 22.15
C VAL A 11 -63.95 -5.29 21.59
N GLU A 12 -62.86 -4.78 22.17
CA GLU A 12 -61.52 -5.22 21.80
C GLU A 12 -61.35 -6.72 22.05
N PRO A 13 -60.75 -7.48 21.11
CA PRO A 13 -60.47 -8.90 21.32
C PRO A 13 -59.47 -9.08 22.48
N PRO A 14 -59.73 -9.99 23.46
CA PRO A 14 -58.79 -10.23 24.54
C PRO A 14 -57.44 -10.70 23.99
N SER A 15 -56.36 -10.18 24.56
CA SER A 15 -55.00 -10.31 24.02
C SER A 15 -54.56 -11.77 23.89
N LEU A 16 -53.62 -12.02 22.97
CA LEU A 16 -53.11 -13.36 22.66
C LEU A 16 -52.61 -14.09 23.91
N VAL A 17 -51.95 -13.37 24.82
CA VAL A 17 -51.47 -13.88 26.12
C VAL A 17 -52.62 -14.33 27.03
N TRP A 18 -53.72 -13.58 27.08
CA TRP A 18 -54.87 -13.89 27.93
C TRP A 18 -55.65 -15.12 27.42
N ARG A 19 -55.74 -15.27 26.09
CA ARG A 19 -56.30 -16.48 25.46
C ARG A 19 -55.47 -17.72 25.76
N ILE A 20 -54.14 -17.61 25.66
CA ILE A 20 -53.21 -18.70 26.01
C ILE A 20 -53.36 -19.07 27.49
N TYR A 21 -53.39 -18.10 28.41
CA TYR A 21 -53.53 -18.35 29.84
C TYR A 21 -54.78 -19.17 30.20
N ASN A 22 -55.93 -18.86 29.60
CA ASN A 22 -57.18 -19.60 29.83
C ASN A 22 -57.26 -20.96 29.10
N SER A 23 -56.32 -21.28 28.19
CA SER A 23 -56.24 -22.58 27.52
C SER A 23 -55.40 -23.63 28.26
N LEU A 24 -54.78 -23.25 29.40
CA LEU A 24 -53.88 -24.11 30.16
C LEU A 24 -54.64 -25.00 31.18
N PRO A 25 -54.22 -26.25 31.41
CA PRO A 25 -54.81 -27.12 32.43
C PRO A 25 -54.73 -26.51 33.86
N PRO A 26 -55.67 -26.82 34.77
CA PRO A 26 -55.71 -26.25 36.13
C PRO A 26 -54.43 -26.45 36.96
N VAL A 27 -53.68 -27.53 36.70
CA VAL A 27 -52.40 -27.84 37.36
C VAL A 27 -51.29 -26.86 36.92
N VAL A 28 -51.39 -26.30 35.71
CA VAL A 28 -50.43 -25.33 35.16
C VAL A 28 -50.75 -23.91 35.65
N THR A 29 -52.03 -23.53 35.74
CA THR A 29 -52.41 -22.20 36.25
C THR A 29 -52.09 -22.05 37.75
N THR A 30 -52.28 -23.11 38.54
CA THR A 30 -51.90 -23.15 39.96
C THR A 30 -50.39 -23.10 40.20
N THR A 31 -49.58 -23.73 39.32
CA THR A 31 -48.11 -23.61 39.40
C THR A 31 -47.58 -22.26 38.90
N ILE A 32 -48.22 -21.63 37.92
CA ILE A 32 -47.91 -20.24 37.54
C ILE A 32 -48.22 -19.28 38.70
N ALA A 33 -49.35 -19.46 39.40
CA ALA A 33 -49.72 -18.65 40.56
C ALA A 33 -48.77 -18.84 41.76
N SER A 34 -48.29 -20.06 42.01
CA SER A 34 -47.29 -20.30 43.06
C SER A 34 -45.92 -19.69 42.71
N ILE A 35 -45.49 -19.79 41.45
CA ILE A 35 -44.26 -19.13 40.96
C ILE A 35 -44.38 -17.60 41.05
N GLN A 36 -45.53 -17.00 40.68
CA GLN A 36 -45.75 -15.57 40.80
C GLN A 36 -45.75 -15.09 42.27
N THR A 37 -46.39 -15.82 43.19
CA THR A 37 -46.39 -15.46 44.62
C THR A 37 -45.03 -15.71 45.30
N GLN A 38 -44.24 -16.67 44.82
CA GLN A 38 -42.85 -16.86 45.25
C GLN A 38 -41.92 -15.78 44.68
N ALA A 39 -42.15 -15.33 43.44
CA ALA A 39 -41.42 -14.23 42.82
C ALA A 39 -41.72 -12.87 43.48
N THR A 40 -42.97 -12.58 43.89
CA THR A 40 -43.28 -11.36 44.65
C THR A 40 -42.69 -11.39 46.06
N ARG A 41 -42.66 -12.55 46.73
CA ARG A 41 -41.94 -12.72 48.01
C ARG A 41 -40.42 -12.53 47.88
N LEU A 42 -39.79 -13.05 46.83
CA LEU A 42 -38.38 -12.79 46.52
C LEU A 42 -38.12 -11.32 46.10
N GLY A 43 -39.12 -10.65 45.51
CA GLY A 43 -39.06 -9.23 45.16
C GLY A 43 -39.16 -8.28 46.35
N ALA A 44 -39.72 -8.70 47.48
CA ALA A 44 -40.01 -7.84 48.63
C ALA A 44 -38.77 -7.46 49.47
N SER A 45 -37.72 -8.30 49.48
CA SER A 45 -36.55 -8.12 50.36
C SER A 45 -35.32 -7.46 49.69
N CYS A 46 -35.47 -6.91 48.48
CA CYS A 46 -34.39 -6.23 47.77
C CYS A 46 -34.72 -4.75 47.60
N THR A 47 -34.10 -3.89 48.42
CA THR A 47 -34.37 -2.45 48.39
C THR A 47 -34.06 -1.85 47.02
N ARG A 48 -34.86 -0.86 46.61
CA ARG A 48 -34.72 -0.15 45.32
C ARG A 48 -33.32 0.47 45.13
N GLU A 49 -32.58 0.65 46.22
CA GLU A 49 -31.23 1.19 46.28
C GLU A 49 -30.13 0.18 45.92
N THR A 50 -30.19 -1.09 46.38
CA THR A 50 -29.17 -2.10 45.99
C THR A 50 -29.23 -2.42 44.51
N ARG A 51 -30.43 -2.47 43.90
CA ARG A 51 -30.59 -2.69 42.45
C ARG A 51 -30.08 -1.49 41.61
N ARG A 52 -30.12 -0.26 42.16
CA ARG A 52 -29.52 0.93 41.54
C ARG A 52 -28.00 0.97 41.71
N ARG A 53 -27.49 0.70 42.93
CA ARG A 53 -26.05 0.59 43.23
C ARG A 53 -25.36 -0.52 42.45
N THR A 54 -26.01 -1.66 42.21
CA THR A 54 -25.43 -2.74 41.40
C THR A 54 -25.41 -2.43 39.91
N ARG A 55 -26.49 -1.90 39.30
CA ARG A 55 -26.45 -1.47 37.90
C ARG A 55 -25.45 -0.33 37.67
N CYS A 56 -25.44 0.70 38.52
CA CYS A 56 -24.38 1.71 38.49
C CYS A 56 -22.99 1.10 38.74
N GLY A 57 -22.86 0.13 39.64
CA GLY A 57 -21.59 -0.56 39.91
C GLY A 57 -21.06 -1.37 38.73
N TYR A 58 -21.92 -2.02 37.96
CA TYR A 58 -21.53 -2.71 36.71
C TYR A 58 -21.18 -1.72 35.60
N VAL A 59 -21.99 -0.68 35.38
CA VAL A 59 -21.68 0.38 34.39
C VAL A 59 -20.38 1.11 34.76
N LEU A 60 -20.17 1.44 36.04
CA LEU A 60 -18.96 2.09 36.54
C LEU A 60 -17.75 1.15 36.55
N ARG A 61 -17.93 -0.17 36.68
CA ARG A 61 -16.86 -1.17 36.44
C ARG A 61 -16.51 -1.27 34.96
N LEU A 62 -17.50 -1.32 34.06
CA LEU A 62 -17.28 -1.34 32.61
C LEU A 62 -16.61 -0.06 32.14
N LEU A 63 -17.02 1.11 32.63
CA LEU A 63 -16.35 2.39 32.42
C LEU A 63 -14.93 2.40 33.02
N ARG A 64 -14.71 1.86 34.23
CA ARG A 64 -13.34 1.73 34.79
C ARG A 64 -12.45 0.73 34.04
N LEU A 65 -13.02 -0.26 33.36
CA LEU A 65 -12.28 -1.11 32.42
C LEU A 65 -11.97 -0.33 31.13
N ALA A 66 -12.97 0.28 30.49
CA ALA A 66 -12.80 1.02 29.23
C ALA A 66 -11.83 2.21 29.38
N CYS A 67 -12.01 3.01 30.43
CA CYS A 67 -11.16 4.14 30.80
C CYS A 67 -9.88 3.73 31.57
N SER A 68 -9.53 2.44 31.61
CA SER A 68 -8.18 2.03 32.00
C SER A 68 -7.20 2.60 30.99
N LEU A 69 -6.14 3.29 31.44
CA LEU A 69 -5.15 3.95 30.58
C LEU A 69 -4.63 3.06 29.44
N GLN A 70 -4.43 1.76 29.71
CA GLN A 70 -4.04 0.79 28.68
C GLN A 70 -5.10 0.62 27.60
N ASN A 71 -6.38 0.55 27.96
CA ASN A 71 -7.47 0.37 27.00
C ASN A 71 -7.73 1.67 26.21
N VAL A 72 -7.50 2.85 26.81
CA VAL A 72 -7.47 4.13 26.11
C VAL A 72 -6.33 4.18 25.09
N LEU A 73 -5.13 3.71 25.45
CA LEU A 73 -4.00 3.61 24.51
C LEU A 73 -4.24 2.57 23.40
N ILE A 74 -4.86 1.43 23.71
CA ILE A 74 -5.28 0.45 22.69
C ILE A 74 -6.32 1.06 21.73
N LEU A 75 -7.29 1.81 22.25
CA LEU A 75 -8.29 2.50 21.42
C LEU A 75 -7.66 3.58 20.54
N LEU A 76 -6.72 4.36 21.06
CA LEU A 76 -5.94 5.33 20.30
C LEU A 76 -5.21 4.65 19.13
N TRP A 77 -4.48 3.56 19.40
CA TRP A 77 -3.84 2.76 18.35
C TRP A 77 -4.86 2.20 17.34
N GLY A 78 -6.00 1.68 17.79
CA GLY A 78 -7.05 1.20 16.90
C GLY A 78 -7.59 2.28 15.96
N VAL A 79 -7.84 3.50 16.47
CA VAL A 79 -8.30 4.65 15.68
C VAL A 79 -7.20 5.12 14.72
N THR A 80 -5.96 5.26 15.19
CA THR A 80 -4.82 5.71 14.35
C THR A 80 -4.51 4.73 13.22
N LEU A 81 -4.53 3.42 13.48
CA LEU A 81 -4.28 2.40 12.46
C LEU A 81 -5.46 2.29 11.48
N TRP A 82 -6.71 2.38 11.94
CA TRP A 82 -7.88 2.44 11.05
C TRP A 82 -7.87 3.70 10.17
N TRP A 83 -7.42 4.83 10.74
CA TRP A 83 -7.25 6.07 9.99
C TRP A 83 -6.22 5.89 8.86
N GLY A 84 -4.98 5.52 9.19
CA GLY A 84 -3.90 5.43 8.21
C GLY A 84 -4.03 4.28 7.21
N GLU A 85 -4.43 3.08 7.65
CA GLU A 85 -4.49 1.90 6.77
C GLU A 85 -5.78 1.80 5.92
N ARG A 86 -6.80 2.63 6.18
CA ARG A 86 -8.10 2.59 5.49
C ARG A 86 -8.67 3.95 5.13
N THR A 87 -8.80 4.83 6.12
CA THR A 87 -9.55 6.09 5.97
C THR A 87 -8.86 7.04 5.02
N VAL A 88 -7.57 7.34 5.22
CA VAL A 88 -6.83 8.31 4.37
C VAL A 88 -6.82 7.88 2.90
N PHE A 89 -6.53 6.60 2.62
CA PHE A 89 -6.54 6.06 1.25
C PHE A 89 -7.89 6.22 0.55
N ARG A 90 -8.98 5.79 1.23
CA ARG A 90 -10.34 5.86 0.68
C ARG A 90 -10.77 7.32 0.46
N ASP A 91 -10.47 8.19 1.41
CA ASP A 91 -10.96 9.57 1.40
C ASP A 91 -10.15 10.44 0.42
N SER A 92 -8.86 10.15 0.21
CA SER A 92 -8.06 10.73 -0.90
C SER A 92 -8.64 10.38 -2.26
N VAL A 93 -8.90 9.09 -2.55
CA VAL A 93 -9.40 8.66 -3.87
C VAL A 93 -10.82 9.19 -4.14
N ARG A 94 -11.69 9.21 -3.12
CA ARG A 94 -13.05 9.76 -3.24
C ARG A 94 -13.10 11.28 -3.38
N GLY A 95 -12.06 12.00 -2.93
CA GLY A 95 -11.92 13.44 -3.19
C GLY A 95 -11.82 13.79 -4.69
N CYS A 96 -11.59 12.80 -5.55
CA CYS A 96 -11.43 12.94 -6.99
C CYS A 96 -12.65 12.41 -7.80
N GLU A 97 -13.77 12.10 -7.14
CA GLU A 97 -15.01 11.63 -7.78
C GLU A 97 -15.46 12.59 -8.88
N TRP A 98 -15.73 12.06 -10.09
CA TRP A 98 -15.90 12.84 -11.33
C TRP A 98 -16.92 13.96 -11.21
N THR A 99 -18.08 13.66 -10.62
CA THR A 99 -19.19 14.59 -10.36
C THR A 99 -18.85 15.75 -9.42
N GLY A 100 -17.72 15.68 -8.71
CA GLY A 100 -17.21 16.76 -7.85
C GLY A 100 -16.45 17.85 -8.59
N TRP A 101 -16.09 17.64 -9.87
CA TRP A 101 -15.27 18.59 -10.63
C TRP A 101 -15.59 18.70 -12.13
N GLU A 102 -16.19 17.68 -12.76
CA GLU A 102 -16.56 17.75 -14.19
C GLU A 102 -17.81 18.61 -14.41
N GLN A 103 -17.83 19.36 -15.51
CA GLN A 103 -18.86 20.35 -15.82
C GLN A 103 -19.35 20.16 -17.27
N TRP A 104 -20.33 19.27 -17.44
CA TRP A 104 -20.94 18.95 -18.73
C TRP A 104 -22.47 19.14 -18.68
N PRO A 105 -23.15 19.28 -19.83
CA PRO A 105 -24.62 19.28 -19.90
C PRO A 105 -25.25 18.01 -19.31
N GLU A 106 -26.47 18.09 -18.78
CA GLU A 106 -27.14 16.94 -18.10
C GLU A 106 -27.33 15.71 -19.01
N GLN A 107 -27.41 15.91 -20.33
CA GLN A 107 -27.50 14.86 -21.35
C GLN A 107 -26.14 14.31 -21.83
N ALA A 108 -25.02 14.75 -21.25
CA ALA A 108 -23.68 14.29 -21.62
C ALA A 108 -23.35 12.95 -20.95
N VAL A 109 -22.83 12.01 -21.74
CA VAL A 109 -22.12 10.82 -21.24
C VAL A 109 -20.63 11.04 -21.55
N PRO A 110 -19.85 11.60 -20.61
CA PRO A 110 -18.41 11.76 -20.81
C PRO A 110 -17.68 10.42 -20.76
N HIS A 111 -16.57 10.31 -21.49
CA HIS A 111 -15.65 9.16 -21.39
C HIS A 111 -14.57 9.47 -20.37
N HIS A 112 -14.46 8.65 -19.34
CA HIS A 112 -13.58 8.87 -18.19
C HIS A 112 -12.21 8.18 -18.37
N VAL A 113 -11.16 8.98 -18.50
CA VAL A 113 -9.78 8.51 -18.70
C VAL A 113 -8.90 8.81 -17.48
N VAL A 114 -8.09 7.84 -17.08
CA VAL A 114 -7.02 7.99 -16.09
C VAL A 114 -5.67 7.71 -16.74
N PHE A 115 -4.69 8.57 -16.47
CA PHE A 115 -3.29 8.39 -16.82
C PHE A 115 -2.46 8.15 -15.56
N ILE A 116 -1.64 7.11 -15.60
CA ILE A 116 -0.69 6.73 -14.56
C ILE A 116 0.72 6.84 -15.14
N ALA A 117 1.58 7.62 -14.50
CA ALA A 117 3.01 7.65 -14.81
C ALA A 117 3.80 6.97 -13.70
N ASP A 118 4.97 6.44 -14.08
CA ASP A 118 6.03 5.96 -13.20
C ASP A 118 5.54 5.13 -11.99
N PRO A 119 4.73 4.07 -12.18
CA PRO A 119 4.46 3.13 -11.09
C PRO A 119 5.75 2.45 -10.61
N GLN A 120 6.79 2.38 -11.47
CA GLN A 120 8.18 2.00 -11.20
C GLN A 120 8.29 1.01 -10.03
N LEU A 121 7.93 -0.25 -10.30
CA LEU A 121 7.90 -1.28 -9.28
C LEU A 121 9.27 -1.39 -8.58
N VAL A 122 9.26 -1.12 -7.27
CA VAL A 122 10.48 -1.10 -6.45
C VAL A 122 11.10 -2.49 -6.43
N ASP A 123 12.37 -2.59 -6.79
CA ASP A 123 13.06 -3.86 -7.04
C ASP A 123 14.57 -3.74 -6.65
N PRO A 124 15.46 -4.69 -7.01
CA PRO A 124 16.89 -4.58 -6.70
C PRO A 124 17.67 -3.44 -7.38
N HIS A 125 17.12 -2.79 -8.42
CA HIS A 125 17.69 -1.60 -9.07
C HIS A 125 17.44 -0.33 -8.23
N THR A 126 16.30 -0.23 -7.54
CA THR A 126 15.88 1.00 -6.84
C THR A 126 16.77 1.33 -5.65
N TYR A 127 17.18 0.30 -4.90
CA TYR A 127 18.04 0.44 -3.74
C TYR A 127 19.15 -0.63 -3.73
N PRO A 128 20.13 -0.52 -4.65
CA PRO A 128 21.12 -1.57 -4.87
C PRO A 128 21.94 -1.86 -3.60
N GLY A 129 22.06 -3.14 -3.26
CA GLY A 129 22.78 -3.57 -2.06
C GLY A 129 22.03 -3.39 -0.74
N ARG A 130 20.76 -2.93 -0.74
CA ARG A 130 19.92 -2.95 0.47
C ARG A 130 19.78 -4.39 1.00
N PRO A 131 20.23 -4.69 2.23
CA PRO A 131 20.27 -6.06 2.72
C PRO A 131 18.88 -6.61 3.04
N TRP A 132 18.75 -7.93 2.99
CA TRP A 132 17.59 -8.62 3.60
C TRP A 132 17.61 -8.43 5.12
N PRO A 133 16.45 -8.24 5.80
CA PRO A 133 15.09 -8.23 5.26
C PRO A 133 14.61 -6.85 4.76
N LEU A 134 15.43 -5.79 4.84
CA LEU A 134 15.00 -4.42 4.52
C LEU A 134 14.61 -4.24 3.05
N SER A 135 15.28 -4.93 2.12
CA SER A 135 14.89 -4.96 0.70
C SER A 135 13.48 -5.50 0.52
N SER A 136 13.22 -6.74 0.98
CA SER A 136 11.91 -7.39 0.93
C SER A 136 10.81 -6.58 1.62
N LEU A 137 11.13 -5.91 2.74
CA LEU A 137 10.17 -5.05 3.46
C LEU A 137 9.87 -3.75 2.69
N THR A 138 10.84 -3.22 1.94
CA THR A 138 10.62 -2.05 1.07
C THR A 138 9.68 -2.42 -0.08
N VAL A 139 9.98 -3.53 -0.78
CA VAL A 139 9.15 -4.10 -1.84
C VAL A 139 7.71 -4.31 -1.36
N PHE A 140 7.54 -4.96 -0.21
CA PHE A 140 6.22 -5.25 0.36
C PHE A 140 5.38 -3.98 0.60
N TYR A 141 5.96 -2.90 1.14
CA TYR A 141 5.22 -1.66 1.39
C TYR A 141 4.99 -0.81 0.15
N ALA A 142 5.86 -0.90 -0.88
CA ALA A 142 5.62 -0.29 -2.17
C ALA A 142 4.43 -0.98 -2.90
N ASP A 143 4.48 -2.31 -3.01
CA ASP A 143 3.41 -3.12 -3.61
C ASP A 143 2.08 -2.92 -2.87
N LEU A 144 2.09 -2.92 -1.54
CA LEU A 144 0.89 -2.71 -0.72
C LEU A 144 0.31 -1.30 -0.89
N TYR A 145 1.13 -0.27 -1.09
CA TYR A 145 0.65 1.09 -1.38
C TYR A 145 0.01 1.17 -2.76
N LEU A 146 0.71 0.69 -3.80
CA LEU A 146 0.21 0.68 -5.18
C LEU A 146 -1.09 -0.12 -5.29
N TYR A 147 -1.16 -1.29 -4.65
CA TYR A 147 -2.38 -2.11 -4.56
C TYR A 147 -3.53 -1.32 -3.94
N ARG A 148 -3.31 -0.60 -2.82
CA ARG A 148 -4.34 0.18 -2.14
C ARG A 148 -4.87 1.33 -2.98
N THR A 149 -3.97 2.13 -3.55
CA THR A 149 -4.37 3.31 -4.33
C THR A 149 -5.06 2.89 -5.61
N TYR A 150 -4.53 1.91 -6.33
CA TYR A 150 -5.08 1.45 -7.60
C TYR A 150 -6.36 0.60 -7.44
N SER A 151 -6.46 -0.28 -6.44
CA SER A 151 -7.71 -1.03 -6.20
C SER A 151 -8.87 -0.12 -5.78
N LEU A 152 -8.60 0.98 -5.04
CA LEU A 152 -9.59 2.01 -4.76
C LEU A 152 -9.95 2.82 -6.00
N LEU A 153 -8.97 3.25 -6.80
CA LEU A 153 -9.17 3.96 -8.06
C LEU A 153 -10.10 3.15 -8.99
N GLN A 154 -9.79 1.86 -9.19
CA GLN A 154 -10.57 1.00 -10.08
C GLN A 154 -11.96 0.66 -9.54
N ARG A 155 -12.15 0.57 -8.21
CA ARG A 155 -13.44 0.21 -7.60
C ARG A 155 -14.36 1.41 -7.32
N ASP A 156 -13.81 2.52 -6.84
CA ASP A 156 -14.58 3.70 -6.42
C ASP A 156 -14.67 4.77 -7.52
N LEU A 157 -13.67 4.91 -8.42
CA LEU A 157 -13.73 5.86 -9.56
C LEU A 157 -14.06 5.19 -10.91
N ARG A 158 -13.81 3.88 -11.06
CA ARG A 158 -14.21 3.04 -12.22
C ARG A 158 -13.97 3.66 -13.63
N PRO A 159 -12.80 4.22 -13.96
CA PRO A 159 -12.56 4.88 -15.26
C PRO A 159 -12.83 3.97 -16.45
N ASP A 160 -13.36 4.52 -17.56
CA ASP A 160 -13.58 3.82 -18.82
C ASP A 160 -12.26 3.42 -19.51
N THR A 161 -11.20 4.20 -19.32
CA THR A 161 -9.86 3.83 -19.81
C THR A 161 -8.77 4.20 -18.81
N THR A 162 -7.83 3.27 -18.61
CA THR A 162 -6.59 3.53 -17.85
C THR A 162 -5.39 3.38 -18.77
N PHE A 163 -4.66 4.47 -19.00
CA PHE A 163 -3.37 4.49 -19.68
C PHE A 163 -2.22 4.48 -18.67
N PHE A 164 -1.13 3.77 -19.00
CA PHE A 164 0.16 3.91 -18.34
C PHE A 164 1.12 4.65 -19.28
N LEU A 165 1.88 5.61 -18.74
CA LEU A 165 2.77 6.51 -19.50
C LEU A 165 4.25 6.12 -19.37
N GLY A 166 4.55 4.83 -19.54
CA GLY A 166 5.89 4.27 -19.36
C GLY A 166 6.30 4.04 -17.90
N ASP A 167 7.53 3.54 -17.76
CA ASP A 167 8.23 3.22 -16.52
C ASP A 167 7.42 2.33 -15.57
N LEU A 168 7.01 1.19 -16.14
CA LEU A 168 6.27 0.14 -15.45
C LEU A 168 7.14 -0.54 -14.37
N PHE A 169 8.43 -0.69 -14.66
CA PHE A 169 9.45 -1.27 -13.78
C PHE A 169 10.61 -0.29 -13.60
N ASP A 170 11.30 -0.35 -12.45
CA ASP A 170 12.52 0.44 -12.25
C ASP A 170 13.78 -0.26 -12.82
N GLY A 171 13.92 -1.58 -12.66
CA GLY A 171 15.00 -2.37 -13.27
C GLY A 171 14.66 -3.00 -14.64
N GLY A 172 13.57 -2.57 -15.29
CA GLY A 172 12.97 -3.26 -16.44
C GLY A 172 13.92 -3.57 -17.60
N ARG A 173 14.80 -2.62 -17.94
CA ARG A 173 15.83 -2.74 -18.98
C ARG A 173 17.05 -3.58 -18.56
N GLU A 174 17.34 -3.63 -17.25
CA GLU A 174 18.55 -4.24 -16.70
C GLU A 174 18.42 -5.76 -16.57
N TRP A 175 17.20 -6.26 -16.35
CA TRP A 175 16.94 -7.69 -16.23
C TRP A 175 17.14 -8.35 -17.61
N GLY A 176 18.15 -9.22 -17.72
CA GLY A 176 18.57 -9.81 -19.00
C GLY A 176 17.50 -10.64 -19.71
N THR A 177 17.73 -10.97 -20.98
CA THR A 177 16.92 -11.91 -21.76
C THR A 177 17.71 -13.19 -22.05
N GLU A 178 17.19 -14.07 -22.89
CA GLU A 178 17.96 -15.20 -23.46
C GLU A 178 19.06 -14.72 -24.44
N ARG A 179 18.95 -13.50 -24.97
CA ARG A 179 19.82 -12.91 -26.00
C ARG A 179 20.52 -11.61 -25.55
N SER A 180 20.38 -11.21 -24.29
CA SER A 180 20.95 -9.96 -23.76
C SER A 180 21.21 -10.03 -22.25
N SER A 181 22.09 -9.17 -21.74
CA SER A 181 22.35 -8.99 -20.30
C SER A 181 22.40 -7.49 -19.96
N SER A 182 22.39 -7.14 -18.68
CA SER A 182 22.59 -5.74 -18.28
C SER A 182 23.94 -5.20 -18.80
N PRO A 183 24.01 -3.96 -19.32
CA PRO A 183 25.27 -3.29 -19.56
C PRO A 183 26.08 -3.09 -18.26
N GLU A 184 25.39 -2.84 -17.14
CA GLU A 184 26.00 -2.69 -15.82
C GLU A 184 26.42 -4.03 -15.20
N GLU A 185 27.71 -4.18 -14.93
CA GLU A 185 28.33 -5.38 -14.32
C GLU A 185 27.60 -5.86 -13.05
N ARG A 186 27.09 -4.92 -12.23
CA ARG A 186 26.39 -5.21 -10.98
C ARG A 186 25.05 -5.94 -11.16
N PHE A 187 24.41 -5.78 -12.33
CA PHE A 187 23.07 -6.30 -12.61
C PHE A 187 23.09 -7.51 -13.56
N LYS A 188 24.20 -7.82 -14.24
CA LYS A 188 24.36 -9.00 -15.13
C LYS A 188 23.93 -10.35 -14.54
N LYS A 189 23.94 -10.49 -13.22
CA LYS A 189 23.45 -11.67 -12.49
C LYS A 189 21.91 -11.83 -12.48
N TYR A 190 21.15 -10.81 -12.88
CA TYR A 190 19.69 -10.83 -12.94
C TYR A 190 19.24 -11.03 -14.39
N GLY A 191 18.62 -12.19 -14.67
CA GLY A 191 18.17 -12.58 -16.01
C GLY A 191 16.65 -12.59 -16.17
N HIS A 192 16.18 -13.26 -17.22
CA HIS A 192 14.77 -13.28 -17.62
C HIS A 192 13.80 -13.74 -16.52
N SER A 193 14.21 -14.67 -15.65
CA SER A 193 13.41 -15.13 -14.51
C SER A 193 12.98 -14.00 -13.57
N VAL A 194 13.88 -13.05 -13.31
CA VAL A 194 13.65 -11.88 -12.43
C VAL A 194 12.65 -10.94 -13.09
N TRP A 195 12.84 -10.64 -14.38
CA TRP A 195 11.86 -9.86 -15.14
C TRP A 195 10.47 -10.53 -15.15
N MET A 196 10.40 -11.86 -15.21
CA MET A 196 9.14 -12.60 -15.14
C MET A 196 8.53 -12.63 -13.73
N GLU A 197 9.30 -12.44 -12.66
CA GLU A 197 8.77 -12.25 -11.31
C GLU A 197 8.18 -10.84 -11.17
N GLU A 198 8.87 -9.82 -11.69
CA GLU A 198 8.39 -8.44 -11.75
C GLU A 198 7.14 -8.29 -12.63
N TYR A 199 7.12 -8.85 -13.84
CA TYR A 199 5.92 -8.88 -14.69
C TYR A 199 4.72 -9.49 -13.95
N ARG A 200 4.94 -10.58 -13.20
CA ARG A 200 3.87 -11.19 -12.37
C ARG A 200 3.48 -10.31 -11.18
N ARG A 201 4.36 -9.46 -10.62
CA ARG A 201 3.98 -8.41 -9.64
C ARG A 201 3.07 -7.39 -10.32
N PHE A 202 3.46 -6.86 -11.48
CA PHE A 202 2.68 -5.87 -12.24
C PHE A 202 1.27 -6.38 -12.58
N VAL A 203 1.15 -7.61 -13.11
CA VAL A 203 -0.14 -8.22 -13.44
C VAL A 203 -1.06 -8.29 -12.21
N ARG A 204 -0.55 -8.70 -11.04
CA ARG A 204 -1.36 -8.76 -9.80
C ARG A 204 -1.73 -7.37 -9.26
N LEU A 205 -0.84 -6.38 -9.40
CA LEU A 205 -1.03 -5.04 -8.87
C LEU A 205 -1.99 -4.19 -9.72
N PHE A 206 -2.02 -4.42 -11.04
CA PHE A 206 -2.76 -3.58 -11.99
C PHE A 206 -3.76 -4.36 -12.85
N PHE A 207 -3.41 -5.47 -13.49
CA PHE A 207 -4.32 -6.16 -14.40
C PHE A 207 -5.41 -6.98 -13.66
N ASP A 208 -5.10 -7.57 -12.52
CA ASP A 208 -6.08 -8.29 -11.70
C ASP A 208 -7.00 -7.34 -10.91
N THR A 209 -6.46 -6.21 -10.43
CA THR A 209 -7.19 -5.17 -9.69
C THR A 209 -8.06 -4.29 -10.59
N TRP A 210 -7.70 -4.09 -11.86
CA TRP A 210 -8.53 -3.37 -12.85
C TRP A 210 -9.93 -3.98 -13.02
N LYS A 211 -10.02 -5.31 -12.86
CA LYS A 211 -11.27 -6.08 -12.91
C LYS A 211 -12.26 -5.72 -11.80
N LEU A 212 -11.80 -5.09 -10.71
CA LEU A 212 -12.65 -4.63 -9.60
C LEU A 212 -13.64 -3.53 -10.02
N GLY A 213 -13.35 -2.81 -11.10
CA GLY A 213 -14.26 -1.82 -11.69
C GLY A 213 -15.32 -2.40 -12.63
N GLY A 214 -15.37 -3.72 -12.81
CA GLY A 214 -16.17 -4.38 -13.85
C GLY A 214 -15.55 -4.23 -15.25
N VAL A 215 -16.24 -4.73 -16.27
CA VAL A 215 -15.84 -4.62 -17.69
C VAL A 215 -16.70 -3.64 -18.47
N ASP A 216 -17.90 -3.34 -18.00
CA ASP A 216 -18.88 -2.50 -18.69
C ASP A 216 -18.54 -1.01 -18.56
N SER A 217 -18.69 -0.26 -19.66
CA SER A 217 -18.52 1.19 -19.73
C SER A 217 -19.85 1.82 -20.15
N ALA A 218 -20.16 3.00 -19.64
CA ALA A 218 -21.32 3.78 -20.09
C ALA A 218 -21.01 4.60 -21.35
N ALA A 219 -19.74 4.97 -21.56
CA ALA A 219 -19.28 5.80 -22.67
C ALA A 219 -18.77 5.00 -23.88
N SER A 220 -18.53 3.69 -23.75
CA SER A 220 -18.06 2.84 -24.85
C SER A 220 -18.70 1.46 -24.84
N GLU A 221 -19.40 1.11 -25.93
CA GLU A 221 -19.99 -0.23 -26.14
C GLU A 221 -18.95 -1.37 -26.14
N ARG A 222 -17.69 -1.03 -26.46
CA ARG A 222 -16.53 -1.94 -26.41
C ARG A 222 -16.05 -2.22 -24.98
N GLY A 223 -16.70 -1.65 -23.97
CA GLY A 223 -16.36 -1.80 -22.57
C GLY A 223 -15.13 -0.99 -22.14
N ARG A 224 -14.75 -1.15 -20.88
CA ARG A 224 -13.61 -0.51 -20.26
C ARG A 224 -12.30 -1.03 -20.86
N LYS A 225 -11.26 -0.18 -20.93
CA LYS A 225 -9.94 -0.53 -21.46
C LYS A 225 -8.80 -0.27 -20.47
N ILE A 226 -7.72 -1.02 -20.61
CA ILE A 226 -6.44 -0.80 -19.94
C ILE A 226 -5.33 -0.90 -20.97
N ILE A 227 -4.47 0.13 -21.05
CA ILE A 227 -3.44 0.27 -22.08
C ILE A 227 -2.12 0.61 -21.38
N ALA A 228 -1.21 -0.35 -21.36
CA ALA A 228 0.12 -0.24 -20.75
C ALA A 228 1.25 -0.49 -21.76
N SER A 229 1.01 -0.21 -23.03
CA SER A 229 1.95 -0.52 -24.12
C SER A 229 2.96 0.60 -24.42
N LEU A 230 2.81 1.77 -23.81
CA LEU A 230 3.77 2.87 -23.91
C LEU A 230 4.95 2.61 -22.97
N PRO A 231 6.20 2.47 -23.47
CA PRO A 231 7.38 2.20 -22.64
C PRO A 231 8.02 3.48 -22.09
N GLY A 232 8.78 3.35 -21.01
CA GLY A 232 9.69 4.39 -20.53
C GLY A 232 11.18 3.99 -20.50
N ASN A 233 12.04 4.88 -20.00
CA ASN A 233 13.49 4.67 -20.00
C ASN A 233 13.97 3.59 -19.00
N HIS A 234 13.20 3.27 -17.97
CA HIS A 234 13.48 2.15 -17.08
C HIS A 234 12.93 0.82 -17.63
N ASP A 235 11.94 0.84 -18.53
CA ASP A 235 11.46 -0.36 -19.23
C ASP A 235 12.42 -0.85 -20.32
N LEU A 236 12.95 0.08 -21.13
CA LEU A 236 13.74 -0.24 -22.35
C LEU A 236 15.19 0.24 -22.36
N GLY A 237 15.51 1.29 -21.60
CA GLY A 237 16.64 2.18 -21.89
C GLY A 237 16.21 3.36 -22.78
N PHE A 238 17.18 4.13 -23.28
CA PHE A 238 16.91 5.34 -24.06
C PHE A 238 17.84 5.44 -25.28
N GLY A 239 17.27 5.77 -26.45
CA GLY A 239 18.01 5.94 -27.71
C GLY A 239 18.86 4.73 -28.09
N HIS A 240 20.09 4.96 -28.53
CA HIS A 240 21.04 3.89 -28.89
C HIS A 240 21.43 2.97 -27.70
N GLY A 241 21.03 3.33 -26.46
CA GLY A 241 21.19 2.47 -25.30
C GLY A 241 20.11 1.38 -25.15
N ILE A 242 19.09 1.34 -26.01
CA ILE A 242 18.03 0.32 -25.97
C ILE A 242 18.55 -1.00 -26.55
N GLN A 243 18.32 -2.11 -25.84
CA GLN A 243 18.69 -3.43 -26.35
C GLN A 243 17.50 -4.06 -27.10
N LYS A 244 17.67 -4.40 -28.38
CA LYS A 244 16.61 -4.97 -29.22
C LYS A 244 15.87 -6.18 -28.60
N PRO A 245 16.53 -7.16 -27.93
CA PRO A 245 15.82 -8.24 -27.23
C PRO A 245 14.93 -7.77 -26.06
N VAL A 246 15.25 -6.64 -25.43
CA VAL A 246 14.44 -6.02 -24.36
C VAL A 246 13.20 -5.34 -24.94
N LEU A 247 13.35 -4.64 -26.07
CA LEU A 247 12.23 -4.09 -26.85
C LEU A 247 11.28 -5.20 -27.32
N GLU A 248 11.81 -6.25 -27.94
CA GLU A 248 11.04 -7.41 -28.38
C GLU A 248 10.29 -8.08 -27.19
N ARG A 249 10.95 -8.19 -26.02
CA ARG A 249 10.31 -8.69 -24.78
C ARG A 249 9.17 -7.79 -24.33
N PHE A 250 9.39 -6.49 -24.21
CA PHE A 250 8.37 -5.55 -23.74
C PHE A 250 7.14 -5.59 -24.66
N GLN A 251 7.35 -5.51 -25.97
CA GLN A 251 6.27 -5.56 -26.97
C GLN A 251 5.51 -6.90 -26.95
N THR A 252 6.17 -8.01 -26.62
CA THR A 252 5.52 -9.33 -26.50
C THR A 252 4.52 -9.39 -25.33
N TYR A 253 4.78 -8.68 -24.23
CA TYR A 253 3.97 -8.76 -23.00
C TYR A 253 3.00 -7.58 -22.82
N PHE A 254 3.34 -6.41 -23.34
CA PHE A 254 2.55 -5.17 -23.20
C PHE A 254 1.94 -4.67 -24.51
N GLY A 255 2.40 -5.16 -25.66
CA GLY A 255 2.00 -4.67 -26.99
C GLY A 255 2.89 -3.54 -27.50
N VAL A 256 2.60 -3.04 -28.70
CA VAL A 256 3.37 -1.96 -29.34
C VAL A 256 3.07 -0.58 -28.72
N GLY A 257 4.11 0.23 -28.52
CA GLY A 257 3.98 1.59 -27.98
C GLY A 257 3.48 2.62 -29.01
N ASN A 258 3.84 2.43 -30.27
CA ASN A 258 3.34 3.24 -31.39
C ASN A 258 1.95 2.75 -31.80
N ARG A 259 0.89 3.52 -31.48
CA ARG A 259 -0.51 3.14 -31.73
C ARG A 259 -1.45 4.33 -31.73
N VAL A 260 -2.62 4.15 -32.37
CA VAL A 260 -3.75 5.08 -32.29
C VAL A 260 -4.97 4.37 -31.70
N ASP A 261 -5.61 5.00 -30.72
CA ASP A 261 -6.89 4.57 -30.14
C ASP A 261 -7.91 5.69 -30.26
N VAL A 262 -9.15 5.39 -30.65
CA VAL A 262 -10.25 6.36 -30.62
C VAL A 262 -11.11 6.07 -29.39
N LEU A 263 -11.31 7.09 -28.55
CA LEU A 263 -11.97 7.00 -27.23
C LEU A 263 -12.69 8.32 -26.95
N GLY A 264 -13.94 8.28 -26.49
CA GLY A 264 -14.71 9.49 -26.17
C GLY A 264 -14.76 10.52 -27.30
N ASN A 265 -14.79 10.08 -28.57
CA ASN A 265 -14.71 10.91 -29.78
C ASN A 265 -13.43 11.79 -29.86
N HIS A 266 -12.32 11.31 -29.31
CA HIS A 266 -10.98 11.88 -29.42
C HIS A 266 -10.00 10.85 -30.00
N SER A 267 -8.97 11.30 -30.72
CA SER A 267 -7.88 10.45 -31.23
C SER A 267 -6.69 10.46 -30.27
N PHE A 268 -6.42 9.35 -29.60
CA PHE A 268 -5.21 9.16 -28.80
C PHE A 268 -4.08 8.63 -29.68
N VAL A 269 -2.92 9.30 -29.66
CA VAL A 269 -1.71 8.89 -30.37
C VAL A 269 -0.62 8.61 -29.34
N SER A 270 -0.28 7.33 -29.15
CA SER A 270 0.84 6.91 -28.31
C SER A 270 2.10 6.77 -29.18
N VAL A 271 3.23 7.32 -28.72
CA VAL A 271 4.51 7.31 -29.45
C VAL A 271 5.62 6.77 -28.55
N ASP A 272 6.33 5.73 -29.00
CA ASP A 272 7.55 5.23 -28.35
C ASP A 272 8.69 6.24 -28.53
N THR A 273 8.68 7.26 -27.67
CA THR A 273 9.64 8.35 -27.70
C THR A 273 11.03 7.94 -27.24
N VAL A 274 11.17 6.88 -26.43
CA VAL A 274 12.49 6.44 -25.95
C VAL A 274 13.25 5.72 -27.06
N SER A 275 12.55 4.95 -27.90
CA SER A 275 13.09 4.38 -29.15
C SER A 275 13.33 5.45 -30.21
N LEU A 276 12.35 6.35 -30.45
CA LEU A 276 12.47 7.43 -31.44
C LEU A 276 13.66 8.37 -31.15
N SER A 277 14.01 8.55 -29.88
CA SER A 277 15.13 9.40 -29.46
C SER A 277 16.52 8.91 -29.90
N ALA A 278 16.64 7.71 -30.47
CA ALA A 278 17.87 7.27 -31.15
C ALA A 278 18.14 8.06 -32.45
N MET A 279 17.11 8.64 -33.09
CA MET A 279 17.24 9.39 -34.36
C MET A 279 18.15 10.63 -34.22
N ASP A 280 18.07 11.32 -33.08
CA ASP A 280 18.81 12.56 -32.80
C ASP A 280 20.14 12.33 -32.06
N GLN A 281 20.55 11.07 -31.88
CA GLN A 281 21.79 10.70 -31.19
C GLN A 281 22.86 10.24 -32.20
N PRO A 282 24.13 10.69 -32.05
CA PRO A 282 25.21 10.08 -32.79
C PRO A 282 25.38 8.62 -32.34
N ASP A 283 25.58 7.75 -33.30
CA ASP A 283 25.88 6.33 -33.14
C ASP A 283 27.15 6.15 -32.26
N PRO A 284 27.09 5.36 -31.18
CA PRO A 284 28.22 5.19 -30.26
C PRO A 284 29.38 4.37 -30.83
N GLU A 285 29.17 3.57 -31.89
CA GLU A 285 30.22 2.77 -32.54
C GLU A 285 30.75 3.45 -33.81
N THR A 286 29.87 3.96 -34.69
CA THR A 286 30.29 4.56 -35.97
C THR A 286 30.54 6.07 -35.91
N GLY A 287 30.02 6.77 -34.90
CA GLY A 287 30.01 8.23 -34.82
C GLY A 287 29.11 8.93 -35.86
N GLY A 288 28.44 8.17 -36.72
CA GLY A 288 27.47 8.68 -37.70
C GLY A 288 26.05 8.73 -37.15
N SER A 289 25.06 8.76 -38.06
CA SER A 289 23.64 8.66 -37.73
C SER A 289 23.05 7.43 -38.44
N GLY A 290 23.24 6.23 -37.88
CA GLY A 290 22.87 4.99 -38.58
C GLY A 290 23.03 3.65 -37.85
N GLY A 291 23.25 3.65 -36.52
CA GLY A 291 23.25 2.41 -35.73
C GLY A 291 21.86 1.75 -35.69
N ASP A 292 21.85 0.43 -35.46
CA ASP A 292 20.68 -0.48 -35.44
C ASP A 292 19.34 0.24 -35.17
N GLU A 293 18.51 0.38 -36.20
CA GLU A 293 17.50 1.46 -36.29
C GLU A 293 16.22 1.20 -35.45
N ILE A 294 16.39 1.15 -34.13
CA ILE A 294 15.34 1.03 -33.11
C ILE A 294 14.28 2.15 -33.27
N TRP A 295 14.69 3.34 -33.70
CA TRP A 295 13.82 4.48 -33.99
C TRP A 295 12.94 4.30 -35.25
N ARG A 296 13.31 3.46 -36.23
CA ARG A 296 12.61 3.37 -37.52
C ARG A 296 11.15 2.97 -37.36
N ALA A 297 10.85 2.03 -36.46
CA ALA A 297 9.48 1.58 -36.21
C ALA A 297 8.56 2.68 -35.61
N ALA A 298 9.15 3.72 -34.99
CA ALA A 298 8.43 4.91 -34.56
C ALA A 298 8.34 5.96 -35.69
N ASP A 299 9.36 6.08 -36.54
CA ASP A 299 9.34 6.96 -37.71
C ASP A 299 8.32 6.50 -38.76
N ASP A 300 8.35 5.24 -39.18
CA ASP A 300 7.40 4.66 -40.14
C ASP A 300 5.94 4.86 -39.66
N PHE A 301 5.69 4.72 -38.36
CA PHE A 301 4.40 5.01 -37.75
C PHE A 301 4.03 6.50 -37.82
N LEU A 302 4.96 7.42 -37.52
CA LEU A 302 4.72 8.86 -37.65
C LEU A 302 4.54 9.31 -39.10
N ASN A 303 5.10 8.59 -40.08
CA ASN A 303 4.93 8.87 -41.51
C ASN A 303 3.59 8.34 -42.06
N ASP A 304 3.06 7.21 -41.54
CA ASP A 304 1.71 6.69 -41.88
C ASP A 304 0.59 7.22 -40.95
N LEU A 305 0.91 8.06 -39.97
CA LEU A 305 0.00 8.42 -38.86
C LEU A 305 -1.35 9.00 -39.32
N SER A 306 -1.38 9.77 -40.40
CA SER A 306 -2.63 10.27 -41.00
C SER A 306 -3.54 9.14 -41.47
N ASN A 307 -2.99 8.14 -42.16
CA ASN A 307 -3.71 6.97 -42.66
C ASN A 307 -4.15 6.04 -41.51
N VAL A 308 -3.29 5.86 -40.49
CA VAL A 308 -3.63 5.08 -39.29
C VAL A 308 -4.77 5.76 -38.52
N LYS A 309 -4.70 7.08 -38.30
CA LYS A 309 -5.74 7.87 -37.64
C LYS A 309 -7.06 7.82 -38.40
N ALA A 310 -7.06 8.09 -39.71
CA ALA A 310 -8.26 8.02 -40.54
C ALA A 310 -8.91 6.62 -40.53
N ARG A 311 -8.10 5.55 -40.55
CA ARG A 311 -8.58 4.16 -40.45
C ARG A 311 -9.22 3.87 -39.09
N ALA A 312 -8.60 4.29 -38.00
CA ALA A 312 -9.11 4.10 -36.64
C ALA A 312 -10.41 4.88 -36.39
N VAL A 313 -10.48 6.15 -36.82
CA VAL A 313 -11.69 6.99 -36.74
C VAL A 313 -12.84 6.38 -37.54
N LYS A 314 -12.60 5.93 -38.77
CA LYS A 314 -13.60 5.22 -39.59
C LYS A 314 -14.12 3.95 -38.89
N GLN A 315 -13.26 3.17 -38.23
CA GLN A 315 -13.67 1.95 -37.54
C GLN A 315 -14.51 2.24 -36.29
N GLU A 316 -14.20 3.27 -35.51
CA GLU A 316 -15.02 3.66 -34.35
C GLU A 316 -16.37 4.24 -34.79
N LEU A 317 -16.41 5.10 -35.82
CA LEU A 317 -17.66 5.64 -36.37
C LEU A 317 -18.62 4.53 -36.87
N LEU A 318 -18.09 3.52 -37.56
CA LEU A 318 -18.89 2.37 -38.00
C LEU A 318 -19.41 1.53 -36.81
N ALA A 319 -18.59 1.35 -35.76
CA ALA A 319 -19.02 0.67 -34.54
C ALA A 319 -20.16 1.43 -33.84
N LEU A 320 -20.03 2.76 -33.68
CA LEU A 320 -21.06 3.63 -33.08
C LEU A 320 -22.36 3.72 -33.91
N GLN A 321 -22.31 3.39 -35.20
CA GLN A 321 -23.50 3.23 -36.06
C GLN A 321 -24.16 1.85 -35.91
N GLY A 322 -23.62 0.95 -35.09
CA GLY A 322 -24.09 -0.44 -34.94
C GLY A 322 -23.62 -1.39 -36.04
N TYR A 323 -22.72 -0.97 -36.94
CA TYR A 323 -22.10 -1.85 -37.93
C TYR A 323 -21.00 -2.69 -37.27
N ALA A 324 -21.41 -3.83 -36.70
CA ALA A 324 -20.52 -4.82 -36.09
C ALA A 324 -19.38 -5.25 -37.03
N GLU A 325 -18.28 -5.75 -36.43
CA GLU A 325 -16.98 -6.01 -37.07
C GLU A 325 -16.97 -7.21 -38.05
N ASN A 326 -17.88 -7.25 -39.01
CA ASN A 326 -17.91 -8.19 -40.13
C ASN A 326 -16.82 -7.90 -41.18
N TYR A 327 -15.64 -7.45 -40.75
CA TYR A 327 -14.38 -7.63 -41.46
C TYR A 327 -13.89 -9.09 -41.34
N PHE A 328 -14.80 -10.04 -41.57
CA PHE A 328 -14.43 -11.32 -42.17
C PHE A 328 -13.95 -11.03 -43.59
N THR A 329 -12.70 -10.58 -43.73
CA THR A 329 -11.96 -10.86 -44.94
C THR A 329 -11.90 -12.39 -45.05
N PRO A 330 -12.56 -13.01 -46.05
CA PRO A 330 -12.59 -14.46 -46.12
C PRO A 330 -11.15 -14.95 -46.25
N SER A 331 -10.74 -15.86 -45.36
CA SER A 331 -9.34 -16.26 -45.16
C SER A 331 -8.72 -16.85 -46.43
N ARG A 332 -8.23 -15.97 -47.31
CA ARG A 332 -7.68 -16.35 -48.60
C ARG A 332 -6.32 -16.96 -48.35
N VAL A 333 -6.19 -18.27 -48.57
CA VAL A 333 -4.89 -18.93 -48.62
C VAL A 333 -4.11 -18.30 -49.77
N VAL A 334 -2.94 -17.75 -49.45
CA VAL A 334 -2.01 -17.17 -50.42
C VAL A 334 -0.71 -17.95 -50.34
N ASP A 335 -0.04 -18.12 -51.48
CA ASP A 335 1.29 -18.73 -51.52
C ASP A 335 2.30 -17.87 -50.74
N ALA A 336 3.06 -18.50 -49.85
CA ALA A 336 4.09 -17.84 -49.04
C ALA A 336 5.21 -17.23 -49.90
N ALA A 337 5.39 -17.70 -51.14
CA ALA A 337 6.33 -17.11 -52.10
C ALA A 337 5.83 -15.81 -52.74
N ASN A 338 4.52 -15.52 -52.70
CA ASN A 338 3.90 -14.33 -53.29
C ASN A 338 2.77 -13.78 -52.38
N PRO A 339 3.09 -13.19 -51.22
CA PRO A 339 2.09 -12.54 -50.37
C PRO A 339 1.44 -11.37 -51.12
N SER A 340 0.21 -11.57 -51.60
CA SER A 340 -0.60 -10.47 -52.14
C SER A 340 -0.78 -9.43 -51.04
N PRO A 341 -0.48 -8.14 -51.29
CA PRO A 341 -0.57 -7.11 -50.26
C PRO A 341 -1.99 -7.07 -49.68
N PRO A 342 -2.13 -6.76 -48.38
CA PRO A 342 -3.45 -6.68 -47.76
C PRO A 342 -4.31 -5.67 -48.53
N VAL A 343 -5.58 -6.00 -48.75
CA VAL A 343 -6.54 -5.06 -49.34
C VAL A 343 -6.88 -4.03 -48.27
N ILE A 344 -5.99 -3.05 -48.10
CA ILE A 344 -6.24 -1.83 -47.34
C ILE A 344 -7.43 -1.17 -48.02
N SER A 345 -8.60 -1.20 -47.38
CA SER A 345 -9.74 -0.39 -47.79
C SER A 345 -9.27 1.05 -47.87
N SER A 346 -9.32 1.64 -49.06
CA SER A 346 -8.93 3.03 -49.27
C SER A 346 -9.67 3.93 -48.29
N ALA A 347 -8.96 4.94 -47.79
CA ALA A 347 -9.58 5.96 -46.97
C ALA A 347 -10.69 6.65 -47.78
N PRO A 348 -11.89 6.84 -47.20
CA PRO A 348 -12.80 7.91 -47.59
C PRO A 348 -12.11 9.29 -47.43
N PRO A 349 -12.71 10.39 -47.92
CA PRO A 349 -12.00 11.67 -48.05
C PRO A 349 -11.46 12.25 -46.74
N GLU A 350 -10.52 13.19 -46.89
CA GLU A 350 -9.58 13.70 -45.88
C GLU A 350 -10.22 14.53 -44.73
N ASP A 351 -11.55 14.58 -44.66
CA ASP A 351 -12.30 15.62 -43.93
C ASP A 351 -12.55 15.35 -42.43
N ILE A 352 -12.35 14.11 -41.94
CA ILE A 352 -12.70 13.74 -40.55
C ILE A 352 -11.47 13.71 -39.62
N ASP A 353 -11.13 14.84 -39.01
CA ASP A 353 -10.04 14.97 -38.03
C ASP A 353 -10.56 15.22 -36.59
N LEU A 354 -10.72 14.16 -35.79
CA LEU A 354 -11.13 14.27 -34.39
C LEU A 354 -10.04 14.95 -33.51
N PRO A 355 -10.41 15.68 -32.44
CA PRO A 355 -9.46 16.29 -31.52
C PRO A 355 -8.42 15.28 -31.04
N THR A 356 -7.14 15.63 -31.24
CA THR A 356 -6.03 14.70 -31.06
C THR A 356 -5.32 14.95 -29.72
N ILE A 357 -5.04 13.85 -29.02
CA ILE A 357 -4.34 13.79 -27.72
C ILE A 357 -3.08 12.95 -27.91
N ILE A 358 -1.92 13.46 -27.51
CA ILE A 358 -0.64 12.76 -27.66
C ILE A 358 -0.20 12.20 -26.30
N LEU A 359 0.25 10.95 -26.28
CA LEU A 359 0.83 10.28 -25.12
C LEU A 359 2.31 9.96 -25.39
N THR A 360 3.19 10.45 -24.54
CA THR A 360 4.62 10.11 -24.51
C THR A 360 5.02 9.68 -23.09
N HIS A 361 6.20 9.06 -22.94
CA HIS A 361 6.81 8.92 -21.61
C HIS A 361 7.64 10.15 -21.28
N VAL A 362 8.56 10.53 -22.16
CA VAL A 362 9.42 11.71 -21.97
C VAL A 362 8.65 13.00 -22.33
N PRO A 363 8.66 14.04 -21.47
CA PRO A 363 8.00 15.33 -21.72
C PRO A 363 8.56 16.08 -22.94
N PHE A 364 7.75 16.94 -23.56
CA PHE A 364 8.17 17.70 -24.75
C PHE A 364 9.30 18.71 -24.49
N TYR A 365 9.99 19.15 -25.54
CA TYR A 365 10.99 20.21 -25.43
C TYR A 365 10.38 21.50 -24.86
N ARG A 366 11.13 22.20 -24.01
CA ARG A 366 10.80 23.53 -23.46
C ARG A 366 12.09 24.30 -23.22
N GLU A 367 12.01 25.63 -23.16
CA GLU A 367 13.20 26.42 -22.84
C GLU A 367 13.68 26.14 -21.40
N PRO A 368 15.00 26.24 -21.14
CA PRO A 368 15.51 26.37 -19.78
C PRO A 368 14.80 27.50 -19.02
N GLY A 369 14.47 27.22 -17.76
CA GLY A 369 13.70 28.09 -16.90
C GLY A 369 12.17 28.10 -17.12
N THR A 370 11.58 27.41 -18.11
CA THR A 370 10.11 27.39 -18.28
C THR A 370 9.42 26.75 -17.05
N PRO A 371 8.60 27.50 -16.28
CA PRO A 371 8.01 27.01 -15.04
C PRO A 371 6.92 25.96 -15.29
N CYS A 372 6.83 24.99 -14.37
CA CYS A 372 5.80 23.95 -14.33
C CYS A 372 4.50 24.37 -13.61
N GLY A 373 4.49 25.54 -12.97
CA GLY A 373 3.34 26.08 -12.25
C GLY A 373 3.23 25.66 -10.77
N PRO A 374 2.15 26.08 -10.09
CA PRO A 374 2.02 26.04 -8.63
C PRO A 374 1.67 24.66 -8.05
N LEU A 375 1.30 23.68 -8.88
CA LEU A 375 0.93 22.33 -8.43
C LEU A 375 2.15 21.38 -8.29
N ARG A 376 3.34 21.81 -8.72
CA ARG A 376 4.58 21.04 -8.56
C ARG A 376 5.02 21.03 -7.09
N GLU A 377 5.20 19.84 -6.53
CA GLU A 377 5.29 19.62 -5.08
C GLU A 377 6.72 19.78 -4.54
N ARG A 378 7.70 19.16 -5.21
CA ARG A 378 9.10 19.12 -4.80
C ARG A 378 9.79 20.47 -5.01
N PHE A 379 9.36 21.20 -6.04
CA PHE A 379 9.87 22.50 -6.42
C PHE A 379 8.72 23.48 -6.71
N PRO A 380 8.04 23.99 -5.66
CA PRO A 380 7.02 25.01 -5.83
C PRO A 380 7.65 26.31 -6.39
N PRO A 381 6.87 27.12 -7.14
CA PRO A 381 7.37 28.33 -7.79
C PRO A 381 7.80 29.39 -6.77
N SER A 382 8.77 30.20 -7.16
CA SER A 382 9.40 31.23 -6.31
C SER A 382 8.48 32.43 -6.03
N SER A 383 7.44 32.60 -6.84
CA SER A 383 6.30 33.49 -6.63
C SER A 383 5.05 32.83 -7.21
N THR A 384 3.87 33.12 -6.64
CA THR A 384 2.57 32.67 -7.18
C THR A 384 1.74 33.82 -7.77
N ASP A 385 2.05 35.07 -7.42
CA ASP A 385 1.35 36.26 -7.92
C ASP A 385 2.32 37.45 -8.04
N PRO A 386 2.77 37.81 -9.26
CA PRO A 386 2.63 37.03 -10.49
C PRO A 386 3.46 35.73 -10.42
N LEU A 387 3.10 34.72 -11.21
CA LEU A 387 4.00 33.62 -11.54
C LEU A 387 5.20 34.18 -12.34
N PRO A 388 6.45 33.79 -12.03
CA PRO A 388 7.61 34.19 -12.83
C PRO A 388 7.51 33.69 -14.28
N GLU A 389 7.95 34.49 -15.24
CA GLU A 389 8.06 34.04 -16.65
C GLU A 389 9.13 32.95 -16.82
N LYS A 390 10.20 33.00 -16.01
CA LYS A 390 11.20 31.94 -15.85
C LYS A 390 11.50 31.66 -14.39
N ASP A 391 11.54 30.38 -14.03
CA ASP A 391 11.91 29.87 -12.71
C ASP A 391 12.67 28.53 -12.88
N GLU A 392 14.00 28.60 -12.89
CA GLU A 392 14.91 27.44 -13.01
C GLU A 392 14.79 26.41 -11.86
N ARG A 393 14.11 26.75 -10.76
CA ARG A 393 13.83 25.80 -9.68
C ARG A 393 12.56 25.02 -9.97
N ASN A 394 11.50 25.71 -10.42
CA ASN A 394 10.20 25.10 -10.73
C ASN A 394 10.15 24.43 -12.11
N ALA A 395 11.06 24.77 -13.02
CA ALA A 395 11.18 24.17 -14.36
C ALA A 395 11.64 22.71 -14.37
N ILE A 396 11.30 21.95 -15.42
CA ILE A 396 12.00 20.69 -15.73
C ILE A 396 13.41 21.06 -16.21
N ARG A 397 14.44 20.54 -15.54
CA ARG A 397 15.83 20.80 -15.95
C ARG A 397 16.09 20.09 -17.28
N VAL A 398 16.38 20.87 -18.33
CA VAL A 398 16.81 20.35 -19.64
C VAL A 398 18.20 19.71 -19.49
N SER A 399 18.25 18.40 -19.34
CA SER A 399 19.50 17.62 -19.21
C SER A 399 19.32 16.16 -19.65
N ARG A 400 20.43 15.51 -19.98
CA ARG A 400 20.52 14.09 -20.33
C ARG A 400 21.62 13.39 -19.55
N GLY A 401 21.51 12.08 -19.39
CA GLY A 401 22.53 11.25 -18.74
C GLY A 401 22.69 9.89 -19.40
N TYR A 402 23.11 8.90 -18.62
CA TYR A 402 23.19 7.52 -19.09
C TYR A 402 21.79 6.92 -19.19
N GLN A 403 21.34 6.58 -20.40
CA GLN A 403 20.02 5.98 -20.69
C GLN A 403 18.79 6.78 -20.19
N TYR A 404 18.89 8.11 -20.03
CA TYR A 404 17.72 8.98 -19.77
C TYR A 404 17.92 10.40 -20.34
N GLN A 405 16.81 11.11 -20.59
CA GLN A 405 16.80 12.53 -20.95
C GLN A 405 15.46 13.18 -20.59
N ASN A 406 15.50 14.18 -19.70
CA ASN A 406 14.33 14.72 -19.00
C ASN A 406 13.27 15.42 -19.90
N VAL A 407 13.63 15.75 -21.14
CA VAL A 407 12.74 16.33 -22.17
C VAL A 407 13.17 15.87 -23.56
N LEU A 408 12.23 15.77 -24.50
CA LEU A 408 12.51 15.49 -25.91
C LEU A 408 13.37 16.60 -26.55
N SER A 409 13.94 16.30 -27.71
CA SER A 409 14.50 17.35 -28.56
C SER A 409 13.39 18.17 -29.23
N ASP A 410 13.72 19.41 -29.59
CA ASP A 410 12.84 20.27 -30.38
C ASP A 410 12.50 19.65 -31.75
N ALA A 411 13.45 18.93 -32.36
CA ALA A 411 13.26 18.25 -33.64
C ALA A 411 12.24 17.10 -33.55
N ILE A 412 12.34 16.23 -32.54
CA ILE A 412 11.39 15.14 -32.30
C ILE A 412 10.02 15.71 -31.92
N GLY A 413 9.96 16.72 -31.05
CA GLY A 413 8.71 17.38 -30.69
C GLY A 413 7.98 17.96 -31.91
N ARG A 414 8.70 18.72 -32.76
CA ARG A 414 8.16 19.23 -34.03
C ARG A 414 7.74 18.12 -34.99
N LYS A 415 8.49 17.02 -35.08
CA LYS A 415 8.16 15.87 -35.93
C LYS A 415 6.84 15.22 -35.51
N ILE A 416 6.66 14.92 -34.21
CA ILE A 416 5.43 14.32 -33.68
C ILE A 416 4.21 15.23 -33.93
N ILE A 417 4.30 16.53 -33.62
CA ILE A 417 3.19 17.48 -33.85
C ILE A 417 2.85 17.59 -35.34
N ARG A 418 3.86 17.67 -36.21
CA ARG A 418 3.68 17.76 -37.66
C ARG A 418 2.98 16.53 -38.24
N SER A 419 3.31 15.34 -37.74
CA SER A 419 2.67 14.07 -38.13
C SER A 419 1.25 13.92 -37.57
N ALA A 420 0.99 14.39 -36.34
CA ALA A 420 -0.32 14.29 -35.69
C ALA A 420 -1.38 15.23 -36.30
N GLY A 421 -0.94 16.35 -36.88
CA GLY A 421 -1.78 17.32 -37.60
C GLY A 421 -2.19 18.54 -36.77
N ALA A 422 -3.01 19.41 -37.35
CA ALA A 422 -3.37 20.70 -36.75
C ALA A 422 -4.34 20.61 -35.55
N ASN A 423 -5.00 19.47 -35.34
CA ASN A 423 -6.04 19.32 -34.30
C ASN A 423 -5.52 18.73 -32.96
N VAL A 424 -4.20 18.77 -32.70
CA VAL A 424 -3.63 18.41 -31.39
C VAL A 424 -4.06 19.43 -30.34
N LYS A 425 -4.75 18.99 -29.27
CA LYS A 425 -5.21 19.85 -28.17
C LYS A 425 -4.43 19.67 -26.88
N GLN A 426 -4.02 18.44 -26.59
CA GLN A 426 -3.47 18.04 -25.29
C GLN A 426 -2.36 17.01 -25.47
N ILE A 427 -1.35 17.07 -24.61
CA ILE A 427 -0.24 16.13 -24.49
C ILE A 427 -0.19 15.65 -23.04
N TYR A 428 0.11 14.36 -22.82
CA TYR A 428 0.42 13.82 -21.51
C TYR A 428 1.76 13.08 -21.53
N SER A 429 2.59 13.33 -20.52
CA SER A 429 3.95 12.76 -20.34
C SER A 429 4.17 12.25 -18.91
N GLY A 430 5.30 11.60 -18.59
CA GLY A 430 5.58 10.96 -17.29
C GLY A 430 6.89 11.39 -16.60
N ASP A 431 8.04 11.16 -17.23
CA ASP A 431 9.43 11.06 -16.68
C ASP A 431 9.91 12.08 -15.60
N ASP A 432 9.24 13.21 -15.37
CA ASP A 432 9.60 14.17 -14.31
C ASP A 432 9.23 13.71 -12.88
N HIS A 433 8.35 12.71 -12.75
CA HIS A 433 7.75 12.19 -11.50
C HIS A 433 6.87 13.19 -10.71
N ASP A 434 7.00 14.50 -10.92
CA ASP A 434 6.16 15.53 -10.30
C ASP A 434 5.18 16.15 -11.31
N TYR A 435 4.16 16.88 -10.84
CA TYR A 435 3.21 17.52 -11.74
C TYR A 435 3.85 18.72 -12.44
N CYS A 436 3.81 18.74 -13.78
CA CYS A 436 4.22 19.88 -14.59
C CYS A 436 3.13 20.24 -15.60
N GLU A 437 2.76 21.52 -15.70
CA GLU A 437 1.74 22.01 -16.63
C GLU A 437 2.28 23.18 -17.45
N ILE A 438 2.30 23.04 -18.78
CA ILE A 438 2.73 24.08 -19.71
C ILE A 438 1.82 24.15 -20.96
N ILE A 439 1.97 25.21 -21.75
CA ILE A 439 1.25 25.41 -23.03
C ILE A 439 2.28 25.73 -24.11
N HIS A 440 2.35 24.90 -25.15
CA HIS A 440 3.33 25.01 -26.23
C HIS A 440 2.92 26.04 -27.29
N ARG A 441 3.13 27.32 -26.99
CA ARG A 441 2.79 28.46 -27.87
C ARG A 441 3.57 28.48 -29.20
N GLU A 442 4.64 27.70 -29.29
CA GLU A 442 5.44 27.47 -30.49
C GLU A 442 4.75 26.60 -31.57
N PHE A 443 3.62 25.96 -31.24
CA PHE A 443 2.77 25.22 -32.18
C PHE A 443 1.46 25.97 -32.44
N SER A 444 0.95 25.86 -33.68
CA SER A 444 -0.23 26.60 -34.16
C SER A 444 -1.53 26.31 -33.40
N SER A 445 -1.67 25.11 -32.82
CA SER A 445 -2.81 24.75 -31.97
C SER A 445 -2.62 25.09 -30.49
N SER A 446 -1.43 25.56 -30.10
CA SER A 446 -1.00 25.84 -28.72
C SER A 446 -1.42 24.76 -27.72
N PRO A 447 -1.01 23.49 -27.92
CA PRO A 447 -1.48 22.38 -27.12
C PRO A 447 -0.96 22.49 -25.68
N LYS A 448 -1.82 22.11 -24.73
CA LYS A 448 -1.46 21.99 -23.31
C LYS A 448 -0.70 20.69 -23.10
N GLU A 449 0.41 20.71 -22.36
CA GLU A 449 1.03 19.50 -21.83
C GLU A 449 0.78 19.40 -20.32
N ILE A 450 0.47 18.20 -19.86
CA ILE A 450 0.53 17.82 -18.44
C ILE A 450 1.51 16.65 -18.30
N THR A 451 2.64 16.87 -17.65
CA THR A 451 3.47 15.77 -17.13
C THR A 451 2.80 15.24 -15.87
N VAL A 452 2.44 13.96 -15.93
CA VAL A 452 1.64 13.26 -14.94
C VAL A 452 2.53 12.87 -13.77
N LYS A 453 2.07 13.22 -12.56
CA LYS A 453 2.78 12.90 -11.32
C LYS A 453 2.82 11.39 -11.08
N THR A 454 3.97 10.88 -10.64
CA THR A 454 4.21 9.45 -10.34
C THR A 454 3.16 8.86 -9.41
N LEU A 455 2.78 7.60 -9.67
CA LEU A 455 1.96 6.79 -8.76
C LEU A 455 2.79 6.20 -7.60
N SER A 456 4.11 6.14 -7.73
CA SER A 456 5.02 5.46 -6.80
C SER A 456 5.45 6.34 -5.62
N LEU A 457 5.39 5.78 -4.40
CA LEU A 457 5.86 6.46 -3.19
C LEU A 457 7.40 6.56 -3.06
N ALA A 458 8.14 5.87 -3.93
CA ALA A 458 9.60 5.80 -3.87
C ALA A 458 10.28 7.02 -4.54
N MET A 459 9.57 7.74 -5.40
CA MET A 459 10.16 8.56 -6.46
C MET A 459 10.24 10.06 -6.13
N GLY A 460 10.68 10.34 -4.91
CA GLY A 460 11.09 11.69 -4.48
C GLY A 460 9.95 12.69 -4.18
N VAL A 461 8.69 12.30 -4.35
CA VAL A 461 7.50 13.09 -4.01
C VAL A 461 6.84 12.57 -2.71
N ARG A 462 6.17 13.45 -1.95
CA ARG A 462 5.47 13.09 -0.70
C ARG A 462 4.04 12.64 -0.92
N ARG A 463 3.33 13.19 -1.91
CA ARG A 463 1.95 12.80 -2.25
C ARG A 463 1.90 12.36 -3.71
N PRO A 464 2.16 11.08 -4.02
CA PRO A 464 1.99 10.51 -5.36
C PRO A 464 0.60 10.83 -5.96
N GLY A 465 0.42 10.66 -7.26
CA GLY A 465 -0.84 11.03 -7.91
C GLY A 465 -1.17 10.22 -9.15
N PHE A 466 -2.22 10.66 -9.84
CA PHE A 466 -2.55 10.26 -11.20
C PHE A 466 -3.37 11.39 -11.84
N GLN A 467 -3.31 11.49 -13.17
CA GLN A 467 -4.06 12.51 -13.91
C GLN A 467 -5.39 11.93 -14.38
N MET A 468 -6.46 12.69 -14.22
CA MET A 468 -7.80 12.36 -14.70
C MET A 468 -8.18 13.31 -15.84
N ALA A 469 -8.77 12.76 -16.90
CA ALA A 469 -9.42 13.53 -17.95
C ALA A 469 -10.84 13.03 -18.17
N SER A 470 -11.81 13.94 -18.11
CA SER A 470 -13.17 13.71 -18.60
C SER A 470 -13.26 14.27 -20.01
N LEU A 471 -13.72 13.45 -20.95
CA LEU A 471 -13.80 13.76 -22.38
C LEU A 471 -15.27 13.86 -22.80
N TYR A 472 -15.64 14.97 -23.45
CA TYR A 472 -16.94 15.07 -24.09
C TYR A 472 -16.82 15.83 -25.42
N ASN A 473 -17.13 15.14 -26.51
CA ASN A 473 -17.18 15.69 -27.86
C ASN A 473 -18.38 15.09 -28.59
N SER A 474 -19.44 15.88 -28.79
CA SER A 474 -20.64 15.45 -29.52
C SER A 474 -20.41 15.54 -31.02
N ILE A 475 -20.37 14.41 -31.72
CA ILE A 475 -20.17 14.34 -33.18
C ILE A 475 -21.41 13.77 -33.88
N ASP A 476 -21.63 14.19 -35.13
CA ASP A 476 -22.56 13.54 -36.03
C ASP A 476 -21.96 12.20 -36.48
N LEU A 477 -22.71 11.11 -36.29
CA LEU A 477 -22.26 9.77 -36.65
C LEU A 477 -22.05 9.59 -38.16
N GLN A 478 -22.73 10.36 -39.02
CA GLN A 478 -22.62 10.19 -40.48
C GLN A 478 -21.40 10.91 -41.07
N THR A 479 -21.13 12.14 -40.64
CA THR A 479 -20.02 12.96 -41.16
C THR A 479 -18.80 13.04 -40.24
N GLY A 480 -18.89 12.57 -38.99
CA GLY A 480 -17.83 12.66 -37.97
C GLY A 480 -17.56 14.08 -37.45
N ASN A 481 -18.26 15.10 -37.96
CA ASN A 481 -18.10 16.49 -37.56
C ASN A 481 -18.71 16.78 -36.19
N ALA A 482 -18.14 17.75 -35.47
CA ALA A 482 -18.70 18.22 -34.21
C ALA A 482 -20.11 18.85 -34.40
N ILE A 483 -21.07 18.41 -33.60
CA ILE A 483 -22.41 18.99 -33.54
C ILE A 483 -22.31 20.31 -32.77
N ASN A 484 -22.37 21.41 -33.51
CA ASN A 484 -22.45 22.77 -32.94
C ASN A 484 -23.82 22.97 -32.26
N THR A 485 -23.91 22.60 -30.99
CA THR A 485 -24.88 23.20 -30.08
C THR A 485 -24.45 24.64 -29.79
N GLU A 486 -25.38 25.57 -29.65
CA GLU A 486 -25.11 27.03 -29.75
C GLU A 486 -24.21 27.60 -28.63
N SER A 487 -23.78 26.77 -27.68
CA SER A 487 -22.83 27.09 -26.61
C SER A 487 -21.42 26.48 -26.78
N SER A 488 -21.17 25.60 -27.76
CA SER A 488 -19.97 24.74 -27.77
C SER A 488 -18.73 25.31 -28.48
N SER A 489 -18.84 26.43 -29.20
CA SER A 489 -17.75 26.98 -30.04
C SER A 489 -16.55 27.54 -29.26
N SER A 490 -16.61 27.57 -27.93
CA SER A 490 -15.53 28.00 -27.03
C SER A 490 -15.27 27.05 -25.85
N SER A 491 -16.01 25.94 -25.73
CA SER A 491 -15.84 24.96 -24.64
C SER A 491 -14.77 23.92 -24.98
N SER A 492 -13.82 23.69 -24.07
CA SER A 492 -12.87 22.58 -24.21
C SER A 492 -13.59 21.23 -24.17
N THR A 493 -13.28 20.34 -25.11
CA THR A 493 -13.78 18.94 -25.14
C THR A 493 -13.08 18.03 -24.13
N ILE A 494 -12.06 18.55 -23.44
CA ILE A 494 -11.24 17.87 -22.43
C ILE A 494 -11.26 18.69 -21.14
N GLN A 495 -11.65 18.06 -20.02
CA GLN A 495 -11.54 18.63 -18.67
C GLN A 495 -10.56 17.80 -17.84
N ASN A 496 -9.68 18.46 -17.09
CA ASN A 496 -8.51 17.85 -16.46
C ASN A 496 -8.53 18.03 -14.93
N HIS A 497 -8.16 16.97 -14.19
CA HIS A 497 -8.10 16.98 -12.73
C HIS A 497 -6.91 16.15 -12.21
N LEU A 498 -6.09 16.72 -11.34
CA LEU A 498 -4.98 16.04 -10.67
C LEU A 498 -5.47 15.40 -9.37
N CYS A 499 -5.51 14.06 -9.31
CA CYS A 499 -5.82 13.35 -8.09
C CYS A 499 -4.56 13.10 -7.24
N LEU A 500 -4.59 13.52 -5.97
CA LEU A 500 -3.46 13.36 -5.02
C LEU A 500 -3.72 12.25 -3.98
N LEU A 501 -2.75 11.35 -3.87
CA LEU A 501 -2.78 10.17 -3.01
C LEU A 501 -2.13 10.44 -1.63
N PRO A 502 -2.29 9.52 -0.65
CA PRO A 502 -1.79 9.71 0.71
C PRO A 502 -0.27 9.79 0.81
N ASP A 503 0.24 10.68 1.67
CA ASP A 503 1.63 10.64 2.10
C ASP A 503 1.88 9.48 3.09
N GLN A 504 2.31 8.35 2.56
CA GLN A 504 2.61 7.13 3.32
C GLN A 504 3.68 7.36 4.40
N ILE A 505 4.64 8.27 4.16
CA ILE A 505 5.70 8.58 5.13
C ILE A 505 5.13 9.42 6.27
N SER A 506 4.21 10.36 6.00
CA SER A 506 3.47 11.08 7.03
C SER A 506 2.59 10.16 7.87
N ILE A 507 1.94 9.15 7.27
CA ILE A 507 1.18 8.12 8.02
C ILE A 507 2.11 7.39 9.00
N PHE A 508 3.29 6.92 8.55
CA PHE A 508 4.27 6.28 9.42
C PHE A 508 4.84 7.22 10.50
N ILE A 509 5.01 8.52 10.21
CA ILE A 509 5.41 9.53 11.20
C ILE A 509 4.34 9.68 12.29
N GLN A 510 3.04 9.68 11.95
CA GLN A 510 1.96 9.70 12.96
C GLN A 510 1.97 8.45 13.84
N TYR A 511 2.27 7.27 13.28
CA TYR A 511 2.46 6.05 14.07
C TYR A 511 3.66 6.19 15.04
N GLY A 512 4.73 6.84 14.59
CA GLY A 512 5.88 7.21 15.43
C GLY A 512 5.50 8.14 16.59
N TYR A 513 4.69 9.18 16.35
CA TYR A 513 4.21 10.08 17.41
C TYR A 513 3.30 9.37 18.42
N VAL A 514 2.39 8.50 17.97
CA VAL A 514 1.53 7.71 18.87
C VAL A 514 2.33 6.69 19.67
N LEU A 515 3.40 6.11 19.11
CA LEU A 515 4.35 5.27 19.84
C LEU A 515 5.13 6.05 20.90
N PHE A 516 5.67 7.22 20.55
CA PHE A 516 6.37 8.10 21.50
C PHE A 516 5.45 8.52 22.65
N LEU A 517 4.21 8.95 22.34
CA LEU A 517 3.20 9.30 23.34
C LEU A 517 2.86 8.09 24.23
N THR A 518 2.70 6.90 23.66
CA THR A 518 2.45 5.66 24.40
C THR A 518 3.58 5.38 25.40
N ILE A 519 4.84 5.49 24.97
CA ILE A 519 6.01 5.27 25.81
C ILE A 519 6.09 6.32 26.92
N LEU A 520 5.93 7.61 26.59
CA LEU A 520 5.97 8.72 27.54
C LEU A 520 4.88 8.59 28.62
N VAL A 521 3.64 8.30 28.23
CA VAL A 521 2.49 8.14 29.14
C VAL A 521 2.69 6.97 30.10
N LEU A 522 3.22 5.83 29.62
CA LEU A 522 3.53 4.69 30.47
C LEU A 522 4.74 4.96 31.39
N LEU A 523 5.76 5.68 30.91
CA LEU A 523 6.94 6.04 31.71
C LEU A 523 6.57 6.99 32.85
N VAL A 524 5.84 8.07 32.55
CA VAL A 524 5.32 9.01 33.56
C VAL A 524 4.45 8.29 34.58
N ARG A 525 3.61 7.34 34.15
CA ARG A 525 2.81 6.51 35.06
C ARG A 525 3.67 5.63 35.97
N ALA A 526 4.70 4.96 35.44
CA ALA A 526 5.60 4.14 36.24
C ALA A 526 6.38 4.98 37.26
N VAL A 527 6.91 6.13 36.85
CA VAL A 527 7.63 7.08 37.71
C VAL A 527 6.73 7.66 38.81
N ALA A 528 5.52 8.10 38.47
CA ALA A 528 4.53 8.58 39.43
C ALA A 528 4.10 7.48 40.42
N ARG A 529 4.09 6.21 40.00
CA ARG A 529 3.88 5.08 40.91
C ARG A 529 5.08 4.86 41.84
N THR A 530 6.32 4.92 41.35
CA THR A 530 7.51 4.78 42.23
C THR A 530 7.59 5.88 43.29
N PHE A 531 7.23 7.12 42.96
CA PHE A 531 7.21 8.21 43.95
C PHE A 531 6.07 8.04 44.97
N ARG A 532 4.87 7.62 44.56
CA ARG A 532 3.79 7.33 45.51
C ARG A 532 4.15 6.18 46.47
N THR A 533 4.77 5.11 45.98
CA THR A 533 5.28 4.04 46.86
C THR A 533 6.43 4.46 47.77
N ALA A 534 7.04 5.63 47.56
CA ALA A 534 8.03 6.23 48.45
C ALA A 534 7.40 7.25 49.44
N GLN A 535 6.13 7.63 49.25
CA GLN A 535 5.39 8.56 50.12
C GLN A 535 4.47 7.87 51.13
N ASP A 536 4.46 6.53 51.19
CA ASP A 536 3.79 5.73 52.24
C ASP A 536 4.73 5.17 53.36
N PRO A 537 5.72 5.91 53.93
CA PRO A 537 6.51 5.40 55.06
C PRO A 537 5.83 5.62 56.43
N THR A 538 4.67 6.28 56.49
CA THR A 538 3.98 6.62 57.76
C THR A 538 2.57 6.05 57.82
N SER A 539 2.48 4.78 58.25
CA SER A 539 1.30 4.24 58.95
C SER A 539 1.79 3.67 60.27
N PRO A 540 1.50 4.29 61.43
CA PRO A 540 1.95 3.77 62.72
C PRO A 540 1.27 2.44 63.02
N ALA A 541 2.01 1.50 63.60
CA ALA A 541 1.48 0.19 63.96
C ALA A 541 0.53 0.30 65.17
N SER A 542 -0.77 0.25 64.91
CA SER A 542 -1.80 0.03 65.93
C SER A 542 -2.15 -1.46 66.02
N SER A 543 -1.48 -2.16 66.93
CA SER A 543 -1.82 -3.53 67.32
C SER A 543 -3.18 -3.57 68.03
N HIS A 544 -4.16 -4.31 67.49
CA HIS A 544 -5.24 -4.89 68.28
C HIS A 544 -5.79 -6.15 67.60
N ASP A 545 -5.92 -7.24 68.37
CA ASP A 545 -6.63 -8.44 67.96
C ASP A 545 -8.11 -8.16 67.74
N SER A 546 -8.68 -8.76 66.69
CA SER A 546 -10.13 -8.86 66.45
C SER A 546 -10.43 -10.00 65.47
N THR A 547 -10.12 -11.24 65.87
CA THR A 547 -10.47 -12.45 65.14
C THR A 547 -11.98 -12.69 65.17
N THR A 548 -12.69 -12.21 64.16
CA THR A 548 -14.13 -12.47 63.99
C THR A 548 -14.36 -13.65 63.05
N LEU A 549 -14.92 -14.74 63.57
CA LEU A 549 -15.11 -16.01 62.86
C LEU A 549 -16.27 -15.95 61.84
N LEU A 550 -16.13 -16.69 60.74
CA LEU A 550 -17.24 -17.18 59.92
C LEU A 550 -17.15 -18.72 59.82
N PRO A 551 -18.27 -19.45 59.89
CA PRO A 551 -18.25 -20.88 60.20
C PRO A 551 -17.96 -21.76 58.98
N LEU A 552 -16.87 -22.55 59.06
CA LEU A 552 -16.70 -23.72 58.21
C LEU A 552 -17.38 -24.94 58.86
N THR A 553 -18.64 -25.17 58.49
CA THR A 553 -19.32 -26.43 58.81
C THR A 553 -18.74 -27.57 57.96
N HIS A 554 -17.97 -28.47 58.58
CA HIS A 554 -17.70 -29.78 57.99
C HIS A 554 -17.90 -30.89 59.02
N SER A 555 -18.43 -32.03 58.56
CA SER A 555 -19.01 -33.04 59.45
C SER A 555 -17.98 -33.85 60.24
N ARG A 556 -18.36 -34.26 61.46
CA ARG A 556 -17.62 -35.27 62.24
C ARG A 556 -17.80 -36.65 61.62
N GLN A 557 -16.69 -37.38 61.49
CA GLN A 557 -16.64 -38.85 61.45
C GLN A 557 -15.54 -39.29 62.44
N PRO A 558 -15.82 -40.17 63.42
CA PRO A 558 -14.91 -40.38 64.55
C PRO A 558 -13.99 -41.60 64.45
N SER A 559 -12.82 -41.46 65.08
CA SER A 559 -12.01 -42.52 65.73
C SER A 559 -11.51 -43.73 64.92
N LYS A 560 -10.17 -43.83 64.81
CA LYS A 560 -9.31 -44.87 65.43
C LYS A 560 -7.84 -44.59 65.03
N HIS A 561 -6.78 -45.03 65.73
CA HIS A 561 -6.42 -45.17 67.16
C HIS A 561 -4.93 -45.60 67.16
N LEU A 562 -4.19 -45.49 68.28
CA LEU A 562 -2.75 -45.85 68.44
C LEU A 562 -1.78 -44.87 67.73
N ASP A 563 -0.80 -44.27 68.40
CA ASP A 563 0.41 -44.81 69.09
C ASP A 563 1.54 -45.16 68.09
N LYS A 564 2.83 -44.86 68.34
CA LYS A 564 3.48 -44.27 69.53
C LYS A 564 4.78 -43.53 69.16
N SER A 565 5.32 -42.79 70.12
CA SER A 565 6.65 -42.14 70.07
C SER A 565 7.82 -43.13 70.12
N ALA A 566 8.98 -42.80 69.54
CA ALA A 566 10.17 -42.33 70.29
C ALA A 566 11.53 -42.54 69.59
N LEU A 567 12.50 -41.75 70.08
CA LEU A 567 13.97 -41.92 70.08
C LEU A 567 14.81 -41.61 68.82
N SER A 568 16.03 -41.14 69.10
CA SER A 568 16.94 -40.49 68.16
C SER A 568 18.39 -40.98 68.36
N THR A 569 18.99 -41.50 67.31
CA THR A 569 20.45 -41.74 67.10
C THR A 569 20.64 -42.04 65.60
N THR A 570 21.76 -41.79 64.92
CA THR A 570 23.11 -41.31 65.31
C THR A 570 23.69 -40.45 64.18
N SER A 571 24.73 -39.65 64.45
CA SER A 571 25.35 -38.75 63.46
C SER A 571 26.47 -39.40 62.64
N SER A 572 26.46 -39.24 61.30
CA SER A 572 27.68 -39.38 60.47
C SER A 572 27.61 -38.70 59.09
N THR A 573 28.18 -37.48 59.01
CA THR A 573 29.23 -37.07 58.05
C THR A 573 29.05 -37.27 56.51
N SER A 574 28.76 -36.16 55.80
CA SER A 574 29.25 -35.74 54.45
C SER A 574 29.08 -36.66 53.20
N THR A 575 29.00 -36.20 51.94
CA THR A 575 29.47 -34.95 51.29
C THR A 575 28.65 -34.64 50.00
N SER A 576 28.78 -33.41 49.47
CA SER A 576 28.66 -33.01 48.05
C SER A 576 27.36 -33.25 47.25
N SER A 577 26.70 -32.13 46.92
CA SER A 577 25.88 -31.89 45.71
C SER A 577 26.76 -31.81 44.43
N PRO A 578 26.23 -31.59 43.18
CA PRO A 578 24.85 -31.28 42.79
C PRO A 578 24.27 -31.90 41.47
N THR A 579 22.94 -31.82 41.36
CA THR A 579 22.11 -31.54 40.13
C THR A 579 22.25 -32.32 38.80
N TYR A 580 21.11 -32.96 38.46
CA TYR A 580 20.34 -32.89 37.18
C TYR A 580 20.76 -33.62 35.89
N HIS A 581 19.72 -34.26 35.31
CA HIS A 581 19.45 -34.53 33.89
C HIS A 581 20.41 -35.44 33.07
N SER A 582 19.97 -36.15 32.03
CA SER A 582 18.76 -37.00 31.83
C SER A 582 18.85 -37.66 30.45
N GLU A 583 18.67 -38.98 30.37
CA GLU A 583 18.50 -39.74 29.11
C GLU A 583 19.73 -39.72 28.15
N ASN A 584 19.94 -40.65 27.20
CA ASN A 584 19.14 -41.80 26.77
C ASN A 584 20.03 -42.99 26.32
N ARG A 585 19.55 -44.21 26.60
CA ARG A 585 19.69 -45.49 25.87
C ARG A 585 20.88 -45.79 24.90
N PHE A 586 21.52 -46.95 25.17
CA PHE A 586 22.16 -47.91 24.23
C PHE A 586 23.38 -47.43 23.41
N SER A 587 24.27 -48.29 22.86
CA SER A 587 24.85 -49.59 23.28
C SER A 587 25.89 -50.03 22.23
N ASN A 588 26.92 -50.80 22.63
CA ASN A 588 27.85 -51.54 21.76
C ASN A 588 28.79 -50.73 20.82
N ARG A 589 29.90 -51.26 20.27
CA ARG A 589 30.82 -52.34 20.72
C ARG A 589 32.07 -52.39 19.80
N THR A 590 33.28 -52.30 20.38
CA THR A 590 34.61 -52.69 19.82
C THR A 590 35.16 -51.97 18.56
N THR A 591 36.46 -52.22 18.29
CA THR A 591 37.28 -51.86 17.10
C THR A 591 37.43 -50.36 16.80
N GLY A 592 38.61 -49.74 16.83
CA GLY A 592 39.97 -50.22 17.16
C GLY A 592 40.89 -50.36 15.94
N THR A 593 42.11 -49.81 16.03
CA THR A 593 43.09 -49.55 14.95
C THR A 593 42.61 -48.56 13.87
N GLY A 594 43.46 -47.66 13.35
CA GLY A 594 44.82 -47.31 13.78
C GLY A 594 45.53 -46.39 12.78
N HIS A 595 46.74 -45.95 13.18
CA HIS A 595 47.81 -45.36 12.35
C HIS A 595 47.65 -43.96 11.72
N ASP A 596 48.72 -43.18 11.95
CA ASP A 596 49.48 -42.33 10.99
C ASP A 596 48.84 -41.06 10.38
N GLU A 597 49.59 -40.00 10.08
CA GLU A 597 50.84 -39.42 10.65
C GLU A 597 50.96 -37.96 10.12
N VAL A 598 52.08 -37.26 10.37
CA VAL A 598 52.49 -35.96 9.77
C VAL A 598 51.57 -34.77 10.13
N SER A 599 51.88 -33.91 11.10
CA SER A 599 53.02 -32.96 11.20
C SER A 599 53.01 -31.81 10.17
N GLU A 600 52.40 -30.68 10.54
CA GLU A 600 53.13 -29.40 10.60
C GLU A 600 52.49 -28.50 11.68
N SER A 601 53.18 -27.91 12.67
CA SER A 601 54.38 -27.05 12.66
C SER A 601 54.17 -25.74 11.89
N LEU A 602 54.49 -24.54 12.42
CA LEU A 602 54.90 -24.12 13.77
C LEU A 602 54.66 -22.61 13.96
N ARG A 603 54.74 -22.16 15.21
CA ARG A 603 54.87 -20.76 15.68
C ARG A 603 55.78 -19.88 14.79
N ARG A 604 55.54 -18.55 14.77
CA ARG A 604 56.46 -17.60 15.46
C ARG A 604 56.04 -16.12 15.55
N SER A 605 55.99 -15.63 16.79
CA SER A 605 56.31 -14.28 17.31
C SER A 605 56.03 -14.39 18.82
N ASP A 606 56.94 -14.67 19.76
CA ASP A 606 58.38 -14.34 19.90
C ASP A 606 58.63 -12.82 19.82
N LEU A 607 59.20 -12.12 20.81
CA LEU A 607 59.79 -12.44 22.13
C LEU A 607 59.55 -11.25 23.10
N ALA A 608 59.22 -11.46 24.39
CA ALA A 608 60.13 -11.45 25.58
C ALA A 608 60.74 -10.07 25.94
N LEU A 609 61.25 -9.79 27.14
CA LEU A 609 61.47 -10.59 28.37
C LEU A 609 60.77 -9.85 29.58
N ASP A 610 60.93 -10.07 30.89
CA ASP A 610 61.65 -11.01 31.79
C ASP A 610 61.04 -10.89 33.24
N GLU A 611 61.42 -11.54 34.36
CA GLU A 611 62.38 -12.61 34.72
C GLU A 611 61.88 -13.30 36.05
N LYS A 612 62.73 -14.15 36.67
CA LYS A 612 62.84 -14.46 38.12
C LYS A 612 61.59 -14.81 38.96
N LEU A 613 61.14 -16.06 38.76
CA LEU A 613 61.36 -17.18 39.68
C LEU A 613 61.19 -17.00 41.23
N ARG A 614 60.29 -17.85 41.75
CA ARG A 614 60.52 -18.92 42.78
C ARG A 614 60.04 -18.78 44.23
N ASP A 615 59.79 -19.99 44.77
CA ASP A 615 59.67 -20.49 46.14
C ASP A 615 58.67 -19.77 47.08
N GLY A 616 57.59 -20.37 47.57
CA GLY A 616 57.45 -21.78 47.94
C GLY A 616 57.08 -21.92 49.42
N SER A 617 55.78 -21.84 49.72
CA SER A 617 55.10 -22.47 50.86
C SER A 617 55.77 -22.46 52.25
N TRP A 618 55.26 -21.63 53.17
CA TRP A 618 55.10 -22.00 54.60
C TRP A 618 53.76 -21.48 55.16
N ALA A 619 53.21 -22.21 56.13
CA ALA A 619 52.00 -21.92 56.91
C ALA A 619 52.36 -22.03 58.43
N PRO A 620 51.45 -22.08 59.45
CA PRO A 620 49.98 -21.98 59.45
C PRO A 620 49.29 -21.26 60.65
N LYS A 621 47.95 -21.12 60.58
CA LYS A 621 46.94 -21.24 61.68
C LYS A 621 46.79 -20.18 62.81
N ARG A 622 45.52 -20.10 63.29
CA ARG A 622 44.94 -19.41 64.49
C ARG A 622 44.75 -17.88 64.32
N GLY A 623 43.70 -17.26 64.89
CA GLY A 623 42.62 -17.77 65.74
C GLY A 623 41.37 -16.85 65.77
N ALA A 624 40.33 -17.26 66.49
CA ALA A 624 38.98 -16.67 66.41
C ALA A 624 38.75 -15.37 67.21
N ALA A 625 37.82 -14.53 66.72
CA ALA A 625 37.00 -13.60 67.50
C ALA A 625 35.71 -13.25 66.71
N SER A 626 34.69 -12.70 67.37
CA SER A 626 33.34 -12.49 66.80
C SER A 626 32.88 -11.03 66.77
N SER A 627 32.23 -10.64 65.67
CA SER A 627 31.27 -9.51 65.58
C SER A 627 30.38 -9.75 64.35
N SER A 628 29.08 -9.94 64.50
CA SER A 628 28.05 -8.89 64.69
C SER A 628 27.77 -8.06 63.43
N SER A 629 26.75 -8.50 62.68
CA SER A 629 25.75 -7.68 61.97
C SER A 629 26.13 -6.27 61.51
N TYR A 630 26.11 -6.05 60.18
CA TYR A 630 25.31 -4.97 59.58
C TYR A 630 24.98 -5.25 58.11
N ASP A 631 23.82 -5.87 57.85
CA ASP A 631 23.32 -6.11 56.49
C ASP A 631 22.14 -5.18 56.18
N ARG A 632 22.45 -3.98 55.66
CA ARG A 632 21.48 -3.00 55.15
C ARG A 632 22.11 -2.15 54.04
N VAL A 633 21.76 -2.43 52.78
CA VAL A 633 21.18 -1.50 51.78
C VAL A 633 20.97 -2.30 50.48
N GLY A 634 19.71 -2.64 50.15
CA GLY A 634 19.40 -3.45 48.97
C GLY A 634 17.98 -3.36 48.42
N GLY A 635 16.98 -3.07 49.28
CA GLY A 635 15.55 -3.16 48.92
C GLY A 635 15.05 -2.23 47.80
N GLY A 636 15.71 -1.10 47.54
CA GLY A 636 15.27 -0.13 46.52
C GLY A 636 15.33 -0.68 45.08
N ARG A 637 16.37 -1.46 44.75
CA ARG A 637 16.62 -1.95 43.38
C ARG A 637 15.64 -3.03 42.93
N SER A 638 15.10 -3.84 43.84
CA SER A 638 14.09 -4.86 43.52
C SER A 638 12.70 -4.24 43.31
N SER A 639 12.30 -3.31 44.18
CA SER A 639 11.02 -2.59 44.08
C SER A 639 10.90 -1.80 42.77
N PHE A 640 11.92 -0.99 42.42
CA PHE A 640 11.93 -0.24 41.16
C PHE A 640 11.80 -1.15 39.92
N ARG A 641 12.56 -2.25 39.88
CA ARG A 641 12.47 -3.24 38.79
C ARG A 641 11.10 -3.91 38.71
N HIS A 642 10.43 -4.13 39.84
CA HIS A 642 9.07 -4.67 39.86
C HIS A 642 8.07 -3.67 39.28
N VAL A 643 8.07 -2.41 39.76
CA VAL A 643 7.15 -1.36 39.26
C VAL A 643 7.36 -1.09 37.77
N LEU A 644 8.60 -1.03 37.30
CA LEU A 644 8.88 -0.89 35.86
C LEU A 644 8.31 -2.08 35.05
N ARG A 645 8.45 -3.32 35.56
CA ARG A 645 7.89 -4.50 34.88
C ARG A 645 6.36 -4.53 34.88
N THR A 646 5.69 -4.03 35.92
CA THR A 646 4.23 -4.07 36.05
C THR A 646 3.50 -2.87 35.44
N GLU A 647 4.04 -1.67 35.54
CA GLU A 647 3.38 -0.42 35.10
C GLU A 647 3.88 0.08 33.73
N PHE A 648 5.04 -0.36 33.25
CA PHE A 648 5.57 -0.02 31.91
C PHE A 648 5.61 -1.23 30.97
N VAL A 649 6.42 -2.26 31.29
CA VAL A 649 6.70 -3.37 30.34
C VAL A 649 5.46 -4.20 30.02
N LYS A 650 4.73 -4.69 31.05
CA LYS A 650 3.49 -5.47 30.83
C LYS A 650 2.42 -4.66 30.06
N PRO A 651 2.15 -3.38 30.38
CA PRO A 651 1.23 -2.57 29.59
C PRO A 651 1.65 -2.37 28.14
N LEU A 652 2.93 -2.01 27.92
CA LEU A 652 3.48 -1.77 26.58
C LEU A 652 3.40 -3.02 25.70
N MET A 653 3.82 -4.19 26.20
CA MET A 653 3.73 -5.45 25.44
C MET A 653 2.29 -5.78 25.05
N ARG A 654 1.31 -5.64 25.95
CA ARG A 654 -0.09 -5.92 25.62
C ARG A 654 -0.70 -4.88 24.67
N ILE A 655 -0.26 -3.62 24.68
CA ILE A 655 -0.64 -2.64 23.66
C ILE A 655 -0.04 -3.06 22.31
N ALA A 656 1.26 -3.35 22.25
CA ALA A 656 1.95 -3.74 21.03
C ALA A 656 1.40 -5.04 20.41
N ILE A 657 1.02 -6.04 21.22
CA ILE A 657 0.39 -7.28 20.74
C ILE A 657 -0.99 -6.99 20.14
N VAL A 658 -1.84 -6.21 20.81
CA VAL A 658 -3.20 -5.93 20.31
C VAL A 658 -3.16 -5.02 19.06
N ALA A 659 -2.35 -3.96 19.09
CA ALA A 659 -2.15 -3.07 17.94
C ALA A 659 -1.48 -3.80 16.76
N GLY A 660 -0.50 -4.66 17.02
CA GLY A 660 0.18 -5.46 16.00
C GLY A 660 -0.73 -6.51 15.35
N ILE A 661 -1.56 -7.21 16.13
CA ILE A 661 -2.56 -8.14 15.57
C ILE A 661 -3.60 -7.37 14.74
N PHE A 662 -4.07 -6.20 15.21
CA PHE A 662 -5.01 -5.37 14.46
C PHE A 662 -4.40 -4.80 13.18
N TYR A 663 -3.13 -4.38 13.21
CA TYR A 663 -2.38 -3.94 12.03
C TYR A 663 -2.20 -5.08 11.01
N LEU A 664 -1.75 -6.26 11.45
CA LEU A 664 -1.62 -7.42 10.58
C LEU A 664 -2.96 -7.85 9.99
N TRP A 665 -4.06 -7.74 10.75
CA TRP A 665 -5.41 -7.95 10.22
C TRP A 665 -5.81 -6.88 9.20
N LEU A 666 -5.52 -5.59 9.45
CA LEU A 666 -5.79 -4.50 8.51
C LEU A 666 -5.02 -4.65 7.20
N VAL A 667 -3.75 -5.06 7.27
CA VAL A 667 -2.88 -5.34 6.12
C VAL A 667 -3.33 -6.59 5.39
N TRP A 668 -3.60 -7.69 6.09
CA TRP A 668 -4.08 -8.93 5.48
C TRP A 668 -5.43 -8.76 4.79
N THR A 669 -6.35 -7.98 5.36
CA THR A 669 -7.66 -7.70 4.73
C THR A 669 -7.60 -6.69 3.56
N TRP A 670 -6.40 -6.37 3.06
CA TRP A 670 -6.22 -5.80 1.72
C TRP A 670 -5.78 -6.86 0.69
N LEU A 671 -5.17 -7.96 1.12
CA LEU A 671 -4.54 -9.00 0.28
C LEU A 671 -5.49 -10.21 0.06
#